data_AF-A0A7R7ZIN5-F1
#
_entry.id   AF-A0A7R7ZIN5-F1
#
_cell.length_a   1.000
_cell.length_b   1.000
_cell.length_c   1.000
_cell.angle_alpha   90.00
_cell.angle_beta   90.00
_cell.angle_gamma   90.00
#
_symmetry.space_group_name_H-M   'P 1'
#
loop_
_entity.id
_entity.type
_entity.pdbx_description
1 polymer ?
#
loop_
_entity_poly.entity_id
_entity_poly.type
_entity_poly.pdbx_seq_one_letter_code
_entity_poly.pdbx_strand_id
1 'polypeptide(L)'
;MAAAITSWVLNPIQSLTMSRPHTRKLWCAVPSNLREPFSVVCFPDQDDIETLKEKIWEKIKEEIKDTTPHYGKLTLYSPVVQLNHEEQFNIDDGEFLHPRRMITSNPLFPESKDPDVDIVVVVSGDTTTRKRKRSESQGVNLSLERPITEDPHICPRERTVIELAAILDEVNIVHVRGTPASGKTYLSELLRHHYHNRGRRVSLIKEWEKLNHRNPWESLVKLVEKWNEEVQDAPTTTSSQSEQDLSWVLMSNTVILVDEAQMTYNDSALWNTILKKRQSSFLGYNFRLCLFCSYGSPSAGPDQTFFTPVRLSNQQCISLTPQSRQGSPPIGLFYDKEEFKDVASRSIPFEYRKRFTFDEGAQDYIFALSNGHPGAVESILNTLFQAYHHGIKHGHIRALTEDHVIWFLEDTATVFQKLSMQPVNRSFPDISRATNGISNILNKITEEGSVPFDLNDADIRFCYQNGWIHRVALDGDDIAVLPSRLHEKYIEYWIGTMSKPLPARFDSLLKLCKEILSKFSIMNLRHSAEGKKMSTASQPKPVEVQYKSEFYRGFVHTAGQGVPISSEWSRTKDGRVDFYIPEKKWAIELLRNHIKVEEHISRFKEGGKYHPWLKEKMVKDWIIIDCATSLPIKEYSESRLWHAVFVNDYSELQLYNHQKVLMMSMHLRG
;
A
#
# COMPACT_ATOMS: atom_id res chain seq x y z
N MET A 1 13.88 15.88 30.28
CA MET A 1 14.37 17.28 30.43
C MET A 1 14.98 17.68 29.09
N ALA A 2 14.67 18.82 28.47
CA ALA A 2 13.60 19.81 28.65
C ALA A 2 13.34 20.47 27.27
N ALA A 3 12.10 20.71 26.84
CA ALA A 3 11.36 22.00 26.91
C ALA A 3 11.99 23.17 26.11
N ALA A 4 11.27 24.05 25.38
CA ALA A 4 9.85 24.11 24.96
C ALA A 4 9.70 25.31 23.95
N ILE A 5 8.51 25.97 23.91
CA ILE A 5 8.21 27.32 23.36
C ILE A 5 7.98 27.36 21.82
N THR A 6 6.87 27.87 21.24
CA THR A 6 5.55 28.45 21.66
C THR A 6 4.66 28.55 20.40
N SER A 7 3.32 28.73 20.38
CA SER A 7 2.17 28.64 21.33
C SER A 7 0.85 28.76 20.51
N TRP A 8 -0.32 28.73 21.17
CA TRP A 8 -1.60 29.47 20.94
C TRP A 8 -2.75 28.58 21.52
N VAL A 9 -3.28 28.78 22.75
CA VAL A 9 -4.15 29.89 23.28
C VAL A 9 -5.59 29.70 22.74
N LEU A 10 -6.66 29.37 23.49
CA LEU A 10 -7.03 29.32 24.94
C LEU A 10 -8.07 28.18 25.21
N ASN A 11 -8.46 27.76 26.44
CA ASN A 11 -7.84 27.72 27.79
C ASN A 11 -8.58 26.67 28.72
N PRO A 12 -9.30 26.93 29.87
CA PRO A 12 -9.40 25.90 30.94
C PRO A 12 -10.81 25.54 31.51
N ILE A 13 -10.93 24.33 32.09
CA ILE A 13 -11.79 24.02 33.26
C ILE A 13 -10.93 23.24 34.29
N GLN A 14 -11.29 23.33 35.58
CA GLN A 14 -10.44 23.01 36.74
C GLN A 14 -10.34 21.52 37.08
N SER A 15 -9.33 21.16 37.89
CA SER A 15 -9.16 19.82 38.45
C SER A 15 -10.23 19.47 39.47
N LEU A 16 -10.80 18.27 39.35
CA LEU A 16 -11.42 17.56 40.47
C LEU A 16 -10.76 16.18 40.62
N THR A 17 -9.78 16.10 41.51
CA THR A 17 -9.18 14.83 41.93
C THR A 17 -10.13 14.08 42.84
N MET A 18 -11.18 13.48 42.26
CA MET A 18 -11.87 12.37 42.92
C MET A 18 -10.96 11.14 42.84
N SER A 19 -10.72 10.50 43.98
CA SER A 19 -10.12 9.17 44.03
C SER A 19 -10.98 8.21 43.20
N ARG A 20 -10.44 7.65 42.12
CA ARG A 20 -11.15 6.63 41.33
C ARG A 20 -11.60 5.50 42.28
N PRO A 21 -12.83 4.98 42.16
CA PRO A 21 -13.30 3.93 43.05
C PRO A 21 -12.39 2.70 42.88
N HIS A 22 -11.93 2.14 44.01
CA HIS A 22 -11.06 0.95 44.00
C HIS A 22 -11.76 -0.31 43.47
N THR A 23 -13.07 -0.25 43.21
CA THR A 23 -13.86 -1.30 42.59
C THR A 23 -14.81 -0.74 41.53
N ARG A 24 -15.00 -1.45 40.42
CA ARG A 24 -16.09 -1.26 39.45
C ARG A 24 -17.16 -2.31 39.73
N LYS A 25 -18.42 -1.90 39.82
CA LYS A 25 -19.57 -2.80 39.82
C LYS A 25 -20.00 -3.01 38.37
N LEU A 26 -20.25 -4.27 37.99
CA LEU A 26 -20.77 -4.66 36.68
C LEU A 26 -22.10 -5.40 36.89
N TRP A 27 -23.10 -5.14 36.05
CA TRP A 27 -24.36 -5.87 36.03
C TRP A 27 -24.36 -6.94 34.95
N CYS A 28 -24.72 -8.17 35.35
CA CYS A 28 -24.67 -9.34 34.49
C CYS A 28 -26.06 -9.99 34.40
N ALA A 29 -26.44 -10.45 33.21
CA ALA A 29 -27.69 -11.19 32.98
C ALA A 29 -27.42 -12.49 32.20
N VAL A 30 -28.34 -13.45 32.28
CA VAL A 30 -28.31 -14.66 31.44
C VAL A 30 -29.36 -14.54 30.32
N PRO A 31 -29.12 -15.04 29.09
CA PRO A 31 -30.05 -14.90 27.94
C PRO A 31 -31.51 -15.33 28.18
N SER A 32 -31.74 -16.21 29.16
CA SER A 32 -33.06 -16.72 29.55
C SER A 32 -33.74 -15.94 30.68
N ASN A 33 -33.06 -14.97 31.31
CA ASN A 33 -33.60 -14.10 32.36
C ASN A 33 -32.98 -12.70 32.30
N LEU A 34 -33.30 -11.95 31.24
CA LEU A 34 -32.85 -10.57 31.05
C LEU A 34 -33.58 -9.54 31.93
N ARG A 35 -34.51 -9.97 32.81
CA ARG A 35 -35.28 -9.07 33.70
C ARG A 35 -34.73 -8.98 35.12
N GLU A 36 -33.82 -9.88 35.51
CA GLU A 36 -33.26 -9.96 36.87
C GLU A 36 -31.72 -9.95 36.84
N PRO A 37 -31.08 -8.85 36.40
CA PRO A 37 -29.61 -8.76 36.36
C PRO A 37 -29.00 -8.78 37.77
N PHE A 38 -27.93 -9.55 37.93
CA PHE A 38 -27.16 -9.67 39.16
C PHE A 38 -25.83 -8.94 39.05
N SER A 39 -25.37 -8.31 40.13
CA SER A 39 -24.12 -7.55 40.09
C SER A 39 -22.89 -8.32 40.59
N VAL A 40 -21.78 -8.16 39.88
CA VAL A 40 -20.44 -8.60 40.28
C VAL A 40 -19.57 -7.38 40.58
N VAL A 41 -18.62 -7.51 41.50
CA VAL A 41 -17.69 -6.45 41.90
C VAL A 41 -16.27 -6.82 41.47
N CYS A 42 -15.66 -5.95 40.68
CA CYS A 42 -14.35 -6.13 40.08
C CYS A 42 -13.37 -5.04 40.50
N PHE A 43 -12.07 -5.34 40.42
CA PHE A 43 -10.97 -4.42 40.66
C PHE A 43 -10.42 -3.90 39.33
N PRO A 44 -10.64 -2.61 38.97
CA PRO A 44 -10.16 -2.07 37.72
C PRO A 44 -8.64 -2.19 37.60
N ASP A 45 -8.20 -2.48 36.39
CA ASP A 45 -6.80 -2.59 35.99
C ASP A 45 -6.05 -3.74 36.75
N GLN A 46 -6.80 -4.65 37.39
CA GLN A 46 -6.33 -5.86 38.08
C GLN A 46 -7.09 -7.14 37.65
N ASP A 47 -8.42 -7.09 37.56
CA ASP A 47 -9.23 -8.22 37.07
C ASP A 47 -9.25 -8.27 35.53
N ASP A 48 -9.22 -9.48 34.96
CA ASP A 48 -9.52 -9.76 33.56
C ASP A 48 -10.86 -10.52 33.39
N ILE A 49 -11.24 -10.82 32.14
CA ILE A 49 -12.48 -11.55 31.84
C ILE A 49 -12.48 -13.00 32.36
N GLU A 50 -11.35 -13.71 32.44
CA GLU A 50 -11.29 -15.02 33.12
C GLU A 50 -11.63 -14.87 34.61
N THR A 51 -11.02 -13.88 35.29
CA THR A 51 -11.27 -13.56 36.69
C THR A 51 -12.73 -13.17 36.93
N LEU A 52 -13.34 -12.45 35.99
CA LEU A 52 -14.77 -12.14 36.01
C LEU A 52 -15.65 -13.37 35.78
N LYS A 53 -15.30 -14.27 34.86
CA LYS A 53 -16.04 -15.53 34.63
C LYS A 53 -16.08 -16.39 35.89
N GLU A 54 -15.00 -16.46 36.65
CA GLU A 54 -14.97 -17.14 37.96
C GLU A 54 -15.93 -16.49 38.95
N LYS A 55 -15.88 -15.15 39.09
CA LYS A 55 -16.77 -14.38 39.98
C LYS A 55 -18.26 -14.44 39.58
N ILE A 56 -18.55 -14.52 38.27
CA ILE A 56 -19.90 -14.74 37.73
C ILE A 56 -20.37 -16.17 38.04
N TRP A 57 -19.52 -17.18 37.81
CA TRP A 57 -19.86 -18.57 38.06
C TRP A 57 -20.27 -18.82 39.53
N GLU A 58 -19.55 -18.22 40.48
CA GLU A 58 -19.89 -18.29 41.90
C GLU A 58 -21.26 -17.68 42.25
N LYS A 59 -21.85 -16.86 41.38
CA LYS A 59 -23.23 -16.35 41.52
C LYS A 59 -24.29 -17.29 40.95
N ILE A 60 -24.04 -17.89 39.78
CA ILE A 60 -25.07 -18.58 38.98
C ILE A 60 -24.97 -20.12 38.99
N LYS A 61 -23.96 -20.70 39.65
CA LYS A 61 -23.72 -22.16 39.71
C LYS A 61 -24.89 -22.99 40.29
N GLU A 62 -25.73 -22.42 41.15
CA GLU A 62 -26.91 -23.10 41.71
C GLU A 62 -28.12 -23.07 40.75
N GLU A 63 -28.13 -22.15 39.77
CA GLU A 63 -29.17 -22.03 38.75
C GLU A 63 -28.87 -22.92 37.53
N ILE A 64 -27.59 -23.04 37.18
CA ILE A 64 -27.10 -23.90 36.08
C ILE A 64 -27.03 -25.36 36.54
N LYS A 65 -28.09 -26.13 36.26
CA LYS A 65 -28.24 -27.56 36.64
C LYS A 65 -27.30 -28.55 35.92
N ASP A 66 -26.19 -28.10 35.34
CA ASP A 66 -25.16 -28.94 34.70
C ASP A 66 -24.14 -29.40 35.75
N THR A 67 -24.00 -30.72 35.91
CA THR A 67 -23.18 -31.36 36.95
C THR A 67 -21.67 -31.32 36.64
N THR A 68 -21.16 -30.24 36.05
CA THR A 68 -19.75 -30.09 35.63
C THR A 68 -19.19 -28.70 36.02
N PRO A 69 -18.37 -28.58 37.09
CA PRO A 69 -17.96 -27.27 37.62
C PRO A 69 -16.80 -26.67 36.82
N HIS A 70 -17.10 -25.86 35.79
CA HIS A 70 -16.06 -25.06 35.13
C HIS A 70 -16.59 -23.77 34.49
N TYR A 71 -16.29 -22.63 35.13
CA TYR A 71 -16.55 -21.27 34.63
C TYR A 71 -16.00 -21.02 33.21
N GLY A 72 -15.03 -21.81 32.76
CA GLY A 72 -14.52 -21.79 31.39
C GLY A 72 -15.59 -21.98 30.30
N LYS A 73 -16.74 -22.62 30.59
CA LYS A 73 -17.89 -22.72 29.65
C LYS A 73 -18.61 -21.39 29.41
N LEU A 74 -18.42 -20.39 30.27
CA LEU A 74 -19.08 -19.09 30.13
C LEU A 74 -18.42 -18.28 29.01
N THR A 75 -19.26 -17.67 28.17
CA THR A 75 -18.88 -16.77 27.07
C THR A 75 -19.58 -15.45 27.33
N LEU A 76 -18.81 -14.37 27.52
CA LEU A 76 -19.34 -13.08 27.95
C LEU A 76 -19.44 -12.12 26.76
N TYR A 77 -20.52 -11.34 26.71
CA TYR A 77 -20.78 -10.34 25.68
C TYR A 77 -21.20 -9.02 26.32
N SER A 78 -20.76 -7.88 25.78
CA SER A 78 -21.31 -6.56 26.12
C SER A 78 -22.39 -6.19 25.08
N PRO A 79 -23.64 -5.89 25.46
CA PRO A 79 -24.69 -5.50 24.51
C PRO A 79 -24.27 -4.28 23.67
N VAL A 80 -24.30 -4.41 22.33
CA VAL A 80 -24.04 -3.30 21.41
C VAL A 80 -25.33 -2.60 20.95
N VAL A 81 -26.48 -3.11 21.38
CA VAL A 81 -27.82 -2.48 21.30
C VAL A 81 -28.51 -2.63 22.66
N GLN A 82 -29.56 -1.85 22.92
CA GLN A 82 -30.39 -2.03 24.11
C GLN A 82 -31.16 -3.36 24.01
N LEU A 83 -31.29 -4.09 25.12
CA LEU A 83 -31.85 -5.43 25.13
C LEU A 83 -33.39 -5.40 25.14
N ASN A 84 -34.01 -6.26 24.33
CA ASN A 84 -35.44 -6.53 24.46
C ASN A 84 -35.68 -7.58 25.54
N HIS A 85 -36.13 -7.16 26.72
CA HIS A 85 -36.44 -8.08 27.84
C HIS A 85 -37.66 -9.00 27.59
N GLU A 86 -38.25 -9.01 26.40
CA GLU A 86 -39.29 -9.97 25.97
C GLU A 86 -38.72 -11.11 25.08
N GLU A 87 -37.49 -10.98 24.60
CA GLU A 87 -36.84 -11.90 23.65
C GLU A 87 -35.55 -12.51 24.24
N GLN A 88 -34.98 -13.51 23.55
CA GLN A 88 -33.68 -14.08 23.92
C GLN A 88 -32.55 -13.29 23.25
N PHE A 89 -31.48 -13.03 24.01
CA PHE A 89 -30.28 -12.36 23.50
C PHE A 89 -29.64 -13.14 22.34
N ASN A 90 -29.52 -12.52 21.17
CA ASN A 90 -28.73 -13.05 20.06
C ASN A 90 -27.25 -12.67 20.22
N ILE A 91 -26.36 -13.54 19.75
CA ILE A 91 -24.90 -13.35 19.84
C ILE A 91 -24.42 -12.19 18.96
N ASP A 92 -25.09 -11.93 17.84
CA ASP A 92 -24.74 -10.83 16.93
C ASP A 92 -25.01 -9.44 17.52
N ASP A 93 -25.86 -9.36 18.56
CA ASP A 93 -26.21 -8.13 19.28
C ASP A 93 -25.22 -7.78 20.42
N GLY A 94 -24.08 -8.48 20.51
CA GLY A 94 -23.06 -8.23 21.54
C GLY A 94 -21.61 -8.26 21.09
N GLU A 95 -20.79 -7.37 21.66
CA GLU A 95 -19.34 -7.41 21.54
C GLU A 95 -18.78 -8.55 22.41
N PHE A 96 -18.12 -9.53 21.79
CA PHE A 96 -17.50 -10.63 22.51
C PHE A 96 -16.35 -10.17 23.42
N LEU A 97 -16.50 -10.41 24.72
CA LEU A 97 -15.49 -10.08 25.72
C LEU A 97 -14.44 -11.19 25.78
N HIS A 98 -13.35 -11.00 25.03
CA HIS A 98 -12.25 -11.96 24.98
C HIS A 98 -11.65 -12.23 26.39
N PRO A 99 -11.40 -13.51 26.78
CA PRO A 99 -11.01 -13.90 28.15
C PRO A 99 -9.83 -13.16 28.80
N ARG A 100 -8.90 -12.61 27.99
CA ARG A 100 -7.72 -11.86 28.47
C ARG A 100 -7.86 -10.33 28.39
N ARG A 101 -9.07 -9.80 28.25
CA ARG A 101 -9.31 -8.35 28.28
C ARG A 101 -9.34 -7.90 29.74
N MET A 102 -8.59 -6.84 30.06
CA MET A 102 -8.61 -6.23 31.39
C MET A 102 -9.92 -5.45 31.59
N ILE A 103 -10.50 -5.51 32.79
CA ILE A 103 -11.58 -4.62 33.22
C ILE A 103 -10.93 -3.31 33.65
N THR A 104 -11.26 -2.20 32.98
CA THR A 104 -10.62 -0.90 33.23
C THR A 104 -11.63 0.15 33.73
N SER A 105 -11.08 1.25 34.25
CA SER A 105 -11.82 2.36 34.86
C SER A 105 -12.18 3.50 33.88
N ASN A 106 -12.07 3.28 32.57
CA ASN A 106 -12.26 4.28 31.49
C ASN A 106 -12.52 3.53 30.14
N PRO A 107 -12.69 4.20 28.96
CA PRO A 107 -13.34 3.62 27.76
C PRO A 107 -12.50 2.61 26.93
N LEU A 108 -11.59 1.86 27.57
CA LEU A 108 -10.91 0.70 26.96
C LEU A 108 -11.66 -0.61 27.22
N PHE A 109 -12.46 -0.65 28.29
CA PHE A 109 -13.50 -1.65 28.48
C PHE A 109 -14.79 -1.18 27.81
N PRO A 110 -15.60 -2.05 27.19
CA PRO A 110 -16.83 -1.61 26.54
C PRO A 110 -17.81 -0.97 27.50
N GLU A 111 -18.55 0.00 26.99
CA GLU A 111 -19.76 0.53 27.63
C GLU A 111 -20.94 -0.11 26.90
N SER A 112 -21.78 -0.82 27.65
CA SER A 112 -23.00 -1.41 27.11
C SER A 112 -23.92 -0.34 26.56
N LYS A 113 -24.61 -0.61 25.45
CA LYS A 113 -25.72 0.23 24.99
C LYS A 113 -27.03 -0.04 25.73
N ASP A 114 -27.04 -1.04 26.61
CA ASP A 114 -28.10 -1.28 27.57
C ASP A 114 -27.75 -0.61 28.92
N PRO A 115 -28.65 0.21 29.51
CA PRO A 115 -28.36 0.95 30.74
C PRO A 115 -28.42 0.09 32.02
N ASP A 116 -29.05 -1.09 31.97
CA ASP A 116 -29.30 -1.95 33.13
C ASP A 116 -28.44 -3.24 33.12
N VAL A 117 -27.85 -3.59 31.97
CA VAL A 117 -27.00 -4.78 31.78
C VAL A 117 -25.65 -4.42 31.13
N ASP A 118 -24.55 -4.44 31.90
CA ASP A 118 -23.19 -4.34 31.34
C ASP A 118 -22.84 -5.57 30.48
N ILE A 119 -23.25 -6.78 30.90
CA ILE A 119 -22.75 -8.06 30.34
C ILE A 119 -23.84 -9.13 30.27
N VAL A 120 -23.95 -9.82 29.13
CA VAL A 120 -24.74 -11.05 28.97
C VAL A 120 -23.84 -12.28 29.02
N VAL A 121 -24.28 -13.29 29.80
CA VAL A 121 -23.53 -14.51 30.15
C VAL A 121 -24.09 -15.71 29.39
N VAL A 122 -23.49 -16.06 28.27
CA VAL A 122 -23.90 -17.22 27.44
C VAL A 122 -23.17 -18.49 27.93
N VAL A 123 -23.91 -19.57 28.20
CA VAL A 123 -23.33 -20.86 28.59
C VAL A 123 -23.10 -21.72 27.35
N SER A 124 -21.86 -22.08 27.06
CA SER A 124 -21.52 -23.00 25.97
C SER A 124 -21.95 -24.44 26.31
N GLY A 125 -23.21 -24.79 26.03
CA GLY A 125 -23.78 -26.11 26.30
C GLY A 125 -25.09 -26.40 25.55
N ASP A 126 -26.13 -25.62 25.81
CA ASP A 126 -27.52 -25.94 25.41
C ASP A 126 -28.22 -24.82 24.64
N THR A 127 -28.22 -24.92 23.30
CA THR A 127 -29.40 -24.66 22.43
C THR A 127 -29.20 -25.32 21.06
N THR A 128 -29.71 -26.53 20.92
CA THR A 128 -30.20 -27.18 19.67
C THR A 128 -29.73 -26.66 18.30
N THR A 129 -28.66 -27.24 17.76
CA THR A 129 -28.62 -27.62 16.33
C THR A 129 -28.32 -29.11 16.19
N ARG A 130 -29.18 -29.84 15.46
CA ARG A 130 -29.12 -31.31 15.37
C ARG A 130 -27.93 -31.77 14.52
N LYS A 131 -26.87 -32.27 15.16
CA LYS A 131 -25.80 -33.04 14.49
C LYS A 131 -26.38 -34.29 13.79
N ARG A 132 -26.65 -34.19 12.48
CA ARG A 132 -26.80 -35.39 11.65
C ARG A 132 -25.39 -35.91 11.33
N LYS A 133 -25.09 -37.14 11.76
CA LYS A 133 -23.74 -37.73 11.63
C LYS A 133 -23.28 -37.73 10.16
N ARG A 134 -22.10 -37.17 9.89
CA ARG A 134 -21.39 -37.40 8.63
C ARG A 134 -20.64 -38.73 8.76
N SER A 135 -21.28 -39.82 8.36
CA SER A 135 -20.58 -41.08 8.08
C SER A 135 -19.75 -40.91 6.82
N GLU A 136 -18.54 -41.47 6.80
CA GLU A 136 -17.66 -41.40 5.63
C GLU A 136 -18.18 -42.32 4.53
N SER A 137 -18.52 -41.74 3.39
CA SER A 137 -18.57 -42.44 2.10
C SER A 137 -18.10 -41.47 1.01
N GLN A 138 -17.37 -41.98 0.03
CA GLN A 138 -16.74 -41.15 -1.01
C GLN A 138 -17.79 -40.55 -1.95
N GLY A 139 -17.73 -39.23 -2.14
CA GLY A 139 -18.60 -38.50 -3.04
C GLY A 139 -18.06 -37.08 -3.22
N VAL A 140 -17.54 -36.78 -4.41
CA VAL A 140 -17.05 -35.45 -4.74
C VAL A 140 -18.24 -34.53 -5.00
N ASN A 141 -18.31 -33.41 -4.26
CA ASN A 141 -18.95 -32.18 -4.71
C ASN A 141 -18.30 -30.99 -4.00
N LEU A 142 -18.12 -29.91 -4.75
CA LEU A 142 -17.47 -28.66 -4.33
C LEU A 142 -18.53 -27.57 -4.07
N SER A 143 -18.07 -26.32 -3.96
CA SER A 143 -18.83 -25.06 -3.83
C SER A 143 -19.78 -24.93 -2.63
N LEU A 144 -19.30 -24.18 -1.63
CA LEU A 144 -19.95 -22.92 -1.27
C LEU A 144 -18.82 -21.91 -1.01
N GLU A 145 -18.59 -21.00 -1.94
CA GLU A 145 -17.55 -19.96 -1.77
C GLU A 145 -18.05 -18.87 -0.83
N ARG A 146 -17.16 -18.30 -0.02
CA ARG A 146 -17.49 -17.17 0.86
C ARG A 146 -17.51 -15.87 0.06
N PRO A 147 -18.29 -14.86 0.47
CA PRO A 147 -18.15 -13.51 -0.06
C PRO A 147 -16.69 -13.02 0.03
N ILE A 148 -16.23 -12.32 -1.00
CA ILE A 148 -14.82 -11.86 -1.11
C ILE A 148 -14.41 -10.90 0.02
N THR A 149 -15.39 -10.24 0.65
CA THR A 149 -15.28 -9.38 1.84
C THR A 149 -15.18 -10.16 3.15
N GLU A 150 -15.63 -11.42 3.18
CA GLU A 150 -15.52 -12.35 4.31
C GLU A 150 -14.27 -13.23 4.22
N ASP A 151 -13.48 -13.13 3.14
CA ASP A 151 -12.20 -13.82 3.01
C ASP A 151 -11.17 -13.17 3.94
N PRO A 152 -10.70 -13.87 4.99
CA PRO A 152 -9.74 -13.31 5.95
C PRO A 152 -8.30 -13.25 5.40
N HIS A 153 -8.11 -13.36 4.08
CA HIS A 153 -6.88 -13.02 3.39
C HIS A 153 -6.96 -11.69 2.62
N ILE A 154 -8.18 -11.21 2.28
CA ILE A 154 -8.38 -10.09 1.36
C ILE A 154 -8.59 -8.77 2.12
N CYS A 155 -8.02 -7.68 1.60
CA CYS A 155 -8.29 -6.32 2.10
C CYS A 155 -9.68 -5.87 1.64
N PRO A 156 -10.61 -5.48 2.53
CA PRO A 156 -11.95 -5.05 2.11
C PRO A 156 -11.94 -3.68 1.41
N ARG A 157 -10.87 -2.88 1.59
CA ARG A 157 -10.64 -1.58 0.93
C ARG A 157 -11.81 -0.59 1.03
N GLU A 158 -12.56 -0.64 2.14
CA GLU A 158 -13.90 -0.03 2.25
C GLU A 158 -13.96 1.42 1.76
N ARG A 159 -13.03 2.28 2.23
CA ARG A 159 -12.91 3.68 1.79
C ARG A 159 -12.75 3.81 0.28
N THR A 160 -11.83 3.04 -0.31
CA THR A 160 -11.53 3.06 -1.74
C THR A 160 -12.69 2.53 -2.57
N VAL A 161 -13.38 1.49 -2.09
CA VAL A 161 -14.55 0.88 -2.77
C VAL A 161 -15.76 1.81 -2.72
N ILE A 162 -16.05 2.41 -1.57
CA ILE A 162 -17.14 3.39 -1.39
C ILE A 162 -16.92 4.62 -2.27
N GLU A 163 -15.70 5.17 -2.27
CA GLU A 163 -15.34 6.34 -3.08
C GLU A 163 -15.40 6.03 -4.58
N LEU A 164 -14.87 4.88 -5.01
CA LEU A 164 -14.93 4.44 -6.41
C LEU A 164 -16.38 4.24 -6.88
N ALA A 165 -17.25 3.69 -6.03
CA ALA A 165 -18.67 3.56 -6.33
C ALA A 165 -19.38 4.92 -6.42
N ALA A 166 -19.09 5.85 -5.51
CA ALA A 166 -19.65 7.21 -5.53
C ALA A 166 -19.26 7.95 -6.82
N ILE A 167 -17.97 7.93 -7.18
CA ILE A 167 -17.47 8.51 -8.43
C ILE A 167 -18.15 7.86 -9.63
N LEU A 168 -18.21 6.52 -9.70
CA LEU A 168 -18.81 5.81 -10.83
C LEU A 168 -20.30 6.14 -11.02
N ASP A 169 -21.04 6.36 -9.94
CA ASP A 169 -22.45 6.74 -10.02
C ASP A 169 -22.67 8.21 -10.43
N GLU A 170 -21.74 9.10 -10.11
CA GLU A 170 -21.74 10.50 -10.54
C GLU A 170 -21.33 10.62 -12.02
N VAL A 171 -20.15 10.11 -12.39
CA VAL A 171 -19.53 10.33 -13.71
C VAL A 171 -19.92 9.28 -14.76
N ASN A 172 -20.61 8.22 -14.36
CA ASN A 172 -21.20 7.16 -15.19
C ASN A 172 -20.20 6.22 -15.92
N ILE A 173 -19.00 6.70 -16.25
CA ILE A 173 -17.94 5.92 -16.91
C ILE A 173 -16.62 6.18 -16.17
N VAL A 174 -16.00 5.16 -15.59
CA VAL A 174 -14.69 5.23 -14.91
C VAL A 174 -13.69 4.30 -15.57
N HIS A 175 -12.43 4.72 -15.62
CA HIS A 175 -11.30 4.00 -16.18
C HIS A 175 -10.21 3.88 -15.11
N VAL A 176 -9.93 2.64 -14.71
CA VAL A 176 -8.97 2.28 -13.67
C VAL A 176 -7.74 1.68 -14.33
N ARG A 177 -6.61 2.39 -14.32
CA ARG A 177 -5.37 1.94 -14.98
C ARG A 177 -4.32 1.51 -13.97
N GLY A 178 -3.72 0.34 -14.22
CA GLY A 178 -2.45 -0.01 -13.60
C GLY A 178 -1.90 -1.36 -14.00
N THR A 179 -0.60 -1.50 -13.79
CA THR A 179 0.27 -2.60 -14.22
C THR A 179 -0.16 -3.98 -13.70
N PRO A 180 0.45 -5.09 -14.15
CA PRO A 180 0.19 -6.41 -13.58
C PRO A 180 0.36 -6.43 -12.05
N ALA A 181 -0.35 -7.33 -11.36
CA ALA A 181 -0.31 -7.48 -9.89
C ALA A 181 -0.64 -6.22 -9.05
N SER A 182 -1.23 -5.18 -9.67
CA SER A 182 -1.66 -3.93 -9.02
C SER A 182 -2.98 -4.01 -8.25
N GLY A 183 -3.67 -5.17 -8.24
CA GLY A 183 -4.91 -5.38 -7.49
C GLY A 183 -6.22 -5.13 -8.27
N LYS A 184 -6.18 -4.84 -9.58
CA LYS A 184 -7.37 -4.56 -10.42
C LYS A 184 -8.53 -5.54 -10.22
N THR A 185 -8.29 -6.84 -10.42
CA THR A 185 -9.31 -7.89 -10.30
C THR A 185 -9.91 -8.00 -8.89
N TYR A 186 -9.11 -7.79 -7.84
CA TYR A 186 -9.65 -7.77 -6.48
C TYR A 186 -10.52 -6.52 -6.24
N LEU A 187 -10.12 -5.36 -6.77
CA LEU A 187 -10.91 -4.12 -6.65
C LEU A 187 -12.20 -4.17 -7.49
N SER A 188 -12.21 -4.84 -8.65
CA SER A 188 -13.42 -5.04 -9.46
C SER A 188 -14.41 -6.01 -8.79
N GLU A 189 -13.92 -7.08 -8.16
CA GLU A 189 -14.76 -8.01 -7.38
C GLU A 189 -15.30 -7.38 -6.07
N LEU A 190 -14.49 -6.59 -5.36
CA LEU A 190 -14.95 -5.82 -4.19
C LEU A 190 -16.02 -4.78 -4.57
N LEU A 191 -15.84 -4.10 -5.71
CA LEU A 191 -16.83 -3.16 -6.24
C LEU A 191 -18.12 -3.88 -6.71
N ARG A 192 -18.00 -5.08 -7.29
CA ARG A 192 -19.16 -5.94 -7.60
C ARG A 192 -19.96 -6.26 -6.34
N HIS A 193 -19.28 -6.76 -5.32
CA HIS A 193 -19.92 -7.13 -4.05
C HIS A 193 -20.58 -5.93 -3.35
N HIS A 194 -19.92 -4.76 -3.35
CA HIS A 194 -20.49 -3.51 -2.82
C HIS A 194 -21.82 -3.11 -3.49
N TYR A 195 -21.94 -3.25 -4.82
CA TYR A 195 -23.18 -2.96 -5.53
C TYR A 195 -24.25 -4.03 -5.33
N HIS A 196 -23.88 -5.30 -5.33
CA HIS A 196 -24.80 -6.41 -5.09
C HIS A 196 -25.46 -6.32 -3.70
N ASN A 197 -24.67 -6.07 -2.64
CA ASN A 197 -25.19 -5.88 -1.28
C ASN A 197 -26.12 -4.66 -1.13
N ARG A 198 -26.07 -3.71 -2.08
CA ARG A 198 -26.97 -2.55 -2.16
C ARG A 198 -28.18 -2.80 -3.08
N GLY A 199 -28.45 -4.06 -3.42
CA GLY A 199 -29.59 -4.47 -4.26
C GLY A 199 -29.51 -4.00 -5.71
N ARG A 200 -28.30 -3.67 -6.21
CA ARG A 200 -28.11 -3.18 -7.59
C ARG A 200 -27.55 -4.27 -8.49
N ARG A 201 -28.20 -4.44 -9.64
CA ARG A 201 -27.75 -5.34 -10.70
C ARG A 201 -26.36 -4.92 -11.18
N VAL A 202 -25.42 -5.87 -11.10
CA VAL A 202 -24.02 -5.65 -11.42
C VAL A 202 -23.41 -6.89 -12.06
N SER A 203 -22.79 -6.72 -13.22
CA SER A 203 -22.21 -7.81 -14.01
C SER A 203 -20.72 -7.55 -14.24
N LEU A 204 -19.88 -8.57 -14.07
CA LEU A 204 -18.42 -8.45 -14.20
C LEU A 204 -17.94 -9.30 -15.39
N ILE A 205 -17.68 -8.62 -16.50
CA ILE A 205 -17.17 -9.21 -17.74
C ILE A 205 -15.67 -9.47 -17.57
N LYS A 206 -15.28 -10.74 -17.46
CA LYS A 206 -13.87 -11.17 -17.33
C LYS A 206 -13.21 -11.51 -18.67
N GLU A 207 -14.00 -11.69 -19.73
CA GLU A 207 -13.54 -11.89 -21.11
C GLU A 207 -14.42 -11.06 -22.07
N TRP A 208 -13.81 -10.22 -22.91
CA TRP A 208 -14.53 -9.31 -23.81
C TRP A 208 -14.78 -9.92 -25.19
N GLU A 209 -16.04 -10.07 -25.55
CA GLU A 209 -16.45 -10.41 -26.92
C GLU A 209 -16.68 -9.13 -27.74
N LYS A 210 -16.11 -9.07 -28.94
CA LYS A 210 -16.20 -7.89 -29.80
C LYS A 210 -17.63 -7.65 -30.28
N LEU A 211 -18.15 -6.45 -30.02
CA LEU A 211 -19.55 -6.10 -30.27
C LEU A 211 -19.85 -5.95 -31.78
N ASN A 212 -21.08 -6.30 -32.17
CA ASN A 212 -21.52 -6.15 -33.56
C ASN A 212 -21.74 -4.67 -33.90
N HIS A 213 -20.92 -4.12 -34.80
CA HIS A 213 -21.01 -2.74 -35.28
C HIS A 213 -22.39 -2.34 -35.86
N ARG A 214 -23.21 -3.31 -36.30
CA ARG A 214 -24.58 -3.04 -36.81
C ARG A 214 -25.59 -2.87 -35.67
N ASN A 215 -25.53 -3.75 -34.67
CA ASN A 215 -26.46 -3.79 -33.54
C ASN A 215 -25.67 -3.68 -32.20
N PRO A 216 -24.93 -2.58 -31.96
CA PRO A 216 -23.93 -2.53 -30.90
C PRO A 216 -24.54 -2.61 -29.50
N TRP A 217 -25.73 -2.03 -29.32
CA TRP A 217 -26.48 -2.11 -28.06
C TRP A 217 -26.96 -3.53 -27.77
N GLU A 218 -27.52 -4.22 -28.76
CA GLU A 218 -28.00 -5.61 -28.62
C GLU A 218 -26.85 -6.56 -28.26
N SER A 219 -25.68 -6.39 -28.89
CA SER A 219 -24.46 -7.13 -28.51
C SER A 219 -24.00 -6.82 -27.08
N LEU A 220 -24.06 -5.56 -26.63
CA LEU A 220 -23.69 -5.23 -25.25
C LEU A 220 -24.64 -5.89 -24.26
N VAL A 221 -25.96 -5.83 -24.50
CA VAL A 221 -26.96 -6.44 -23.61
C VAL A 221 -26.73 -7.94 -23.50
N LYS A 222 -26.56 -8.64 -24.63
CA LYS A 222 -26.27 -10.09 -24.64
C LYS A 222 -24.96 -10.46 -23.94
N LEU A 223 -23.92 -9.62 -24.04
CA LEU A 223 -22.67 -9.83 -23.33
C LEU A 223 -22.83 -9.59 -21.80
N VAL A 224 -23.58 -8.58 -21.39
CA VAL A 224 -23.89 -8.32 -19.98
C VAL A 224 -24.72 -9.45 -19.39
N GLU A 225 -25.76 -9.91 -20.10
CA GLU A 225 -26.62 -11.03 -19.70
C GLU A 225 -25.83 -12.35 -19.55
N LYS A 226 -24.86 -12.62 -20.44
CA LYS A 226 -23.93 -13.76 -20.32
C LYS A 226 -23.10 -13.71 -19.03
N TRP A 227 -22.74 -12.52 -18.55
CA TRP A 227 -21.90 -12.30 -17.38
C TRP A 227 -22.69 -11.85 -16.12
N ASN A 228 -24.01 -11.99 -16.11
CA ASN A 228 -24.86 -11.74 -14.95
C ASN A 228 -25.23 -13.07 -14.27
N GLU A 229 -24.52 -13.42 -13.19
CA GLU A 229 -24.56 -14.75 -12.55
C GLU A 229 -25.91 -15.10 -11.86
N GLU A 230 -26.92 -14.25 -11.93
CA GLU A 230 -28.24 -14.39 -11.29
C GLU A 230 -29.24 -15.33 -12.06
N VAL A 231 -28.77 -16.16 -12.99
CA VAL A 231 -29.64 -16.94 -13.91
C VAL A 231 -29.45 -18.47 -13.83
N GLN A 232 -28.40 -19.00 -13.17
CA GLN A 232 -28.18 -20.46 -13.13
C GLN A 232 -28.74 -21.20 -11.90
N ASP A 233 -28.92 -20.54 -10.74
CA ASP A 233 -29.42 -21.18 -9.51
C ASP A 233 -30.91 -20.91 -9.19
N ALA A 234 -31.62 -20.19 -10.07
CA ALA A 234 -33.07 -19.99 -9.91
C ALA A 234 -33.85 -21.26 -10.34
N PRO A 235 -34.72 -21.84 -9.48
CA PRO A 235 -35.53 -22.99 -9.86
C PRO A 235 -36.46 -22.64 -11.03
N THR A 236 -36.43 -23.44 -12.10
CA THR A 236 -37.17 -23.19 -13.35
C THR A 236 -38.67 -23.49 -13.21
N THR A 237 -39.40 -22.61 -12.54
CA THR A 237 -40.86 -22.54 -12.63
C THR A 237 -41.29 -21.77 -13.88
N THR A 238 -42.00 -22.48 -14.76
CA THR A 238 -42.37 -22.04 -16.11
C THR A 238 -43.28 -20.80 -16.14
N SER A 239 -42.89 -19.78 -16.91
CA SER A 239 -43.84 -19.11 -17.82
C SER A 239 -43.10 -18.49 -19.01
N SER A 240 -43.63 -18.66 -20.22
CA SER A 240 -43.02 -18.16 -21.46
C SER A 240 -43.45 -16.71 -21.71
N GLN A 241 -42.60 -15.73 -21.40
CA GLN A 241 -42.85 -14.32 -21.73
C GLN A 241 -41.62 -13.62 -22.35
N SER A 242 -41.75 -13.32 -23.65
CA SER A 242 -41.06 -12.26 -24.44
C SER A 242 -39.53 -12.12 -24.39
N GLU A 243 -38.92 -12.20 -25.58
CA GLU A 243 -37.53 -11.77 -25.88
C GLU A 243 -37.30 -10.24 -25.80
N GLN A 244 -38.12 -9.50 -25.05
CA GLN A 244 -38.24 -8.03 -25.17
C GLN A 244 -38.37 -7.30 -23.83
N ASP A 245 -37.37 -7.42 -22.95
CA ASP A 245 -37.00 -6.28 -22.09
C ASP A 245 -35.49 -6.05 -21.99
N LEU A 246 -34.82 -6.02 -23.15
CA LEU A 246 -33.42 -5.58 -23.30
C LEU A 246 -33.17 -4.15 -22.76
N SER A 247 -34.21 -3.43 -22.32
CA SER A 247 -34.08 -2.12 -21.69
C SER A 247 -33.38 -2.20 -20.33
N TRP A 248 -33.49 -3.32 -19.60
CA TRP A 248 -33.05 -3.38 -18.20
C TRP A 248 -31.55 -3.09 -18.03
N VAL A 249 -30.69 -3.66 -18.89
CA VAL A 249 -29.24 -3.38 -18.89
C VAL A 249 -28.95 -1.91 -19.17
N LEU A 250 -29.76 -1.27 -20.02
CA LEU A 250 -29.51 0.07 -20.55
C LEU A 250 -30.21 1.19 -19.75
N MET A 251 -31.21 0.87 -18.93
CA MET A 251 -32.12 1.85 -18.29
C MET A 251 -32.25 1.66 -16.77
N SER A 252 -32.12 0.45 -16.23
CA SER A 252 -32.44 0.13 -14.82
C SER A 252 -31.31 0.38 -13.82
N ASN A 253 -30.45 1.38 -14.06
CA ASN A 253 -29.32 1.75 -13.21
C ASN A 253 -28.25 0.65 -13.00
N THR A 254 -28.20 -0.30 -13.93
CA THR A 254 -27.26 -1.44 -13.98
C THR A 254 -25.81 -0.98 -13.99
N VAL A 255 -24.94 -1.69 -13.27
CA VAL A 255 -23.49 -1.46 -13.26
C VAL A 255 -22.80 -2.53 -14.08
N ILE A 256 -22.01 -2.12 -15.08
CA ILE A 256 -21.20 -3.01 -15.90
C ILE A 256 -19.73 -2.82 -15.48
N LEU A 257 -19.09 -3.89 -15.05
CA LEU A 257 -17.67 -3.92 -14.74
C LEU A 257 -16.96 -4.76 -15.81
N VAL A 258 -15.81 -4.29 -16.29
CA VAL A 258 -15.00 -5.02 -17.29
C VAL A 258 -13.58 -5.13 -16.77
N ASP A 259 -13.08 -6.35 -16.55
CA ASP A 259 -11.68 -6.59 -16.22
C ASP A 259 -10.82 -6.82 -17.48
N GLU A 260 -9.52 -6.53 -17.36
CA GLU A 260 -8.55 -6.50 -18.46
C GLU A 260 -9.08 -5.77 -19.72
N ALA A 261 -9.81 -4.67 -19.49
CA ALA A 261 -10.59 -3.93 -20.47
C ALA A 261 -9.78 -3.23 -21.59
N GLN A 262 -8.44 -3.32 -21.58
CA GLN A 262 -7.65 -2.99 -22.77
C GLN A 262 -7.97 -3.92 -23.96
N MET A 263 -8.51 -5.11 -23.73
CA MET A 263 -9.01 -6.00 -24.79
C MET A 263 -10.12 -5.35 -25.63
N THR A 264 -10.83 -4.35 -25.07
CA THR A 264 -11.85 -3.57 -25.77
C THR A 264 -11.29 -2.53 -26.76
N TYR A 265 -9.99 -2.24 -26.76
CA TYR A 265 -9.44 -1.09 -27.50
C TYR A 265 -9.56 -1.20 -29.03
N ASN A 266 -9.71 -2.41 -29.56
CA ASN A 266 -10.01 -2.67 -30.98
C ASN A 266 -11.53 -2.77 -31.28
N ASP A 267 -12.39 -2.40 -30.32
CA ASP A 267 -13.85 -2.40 -30.43
C ASP A 267 -14.37 -0.97 -30.73
N SER A 268 -14.48 -0.65 -32.02
CA SER A 268 -15.01 0.64 -32.45
C SER A 268 -16.49 0.83 -32.10
N ALA A 269 -17.26 -0.23 -31.85
CA ALA A 269 -18.67 -0.15 -31.47
C ALA A 269 -18.81 0.32 -30.01
N LEU A 270 -18.00 -0.21 -29.09
CA LEU A 270 -17.90 0.33 -27.73
C LEU A 270 -17.43 1.80 -27.76
N TRP A 271 -16.24 2.05 -28.30
CA TRP A 271 -15.56 3.34 -28.14
C TRP A 271 -16.12 4.50 -28.98
N ASN A 272 -16.80 4.24 -30.10
CA ASN A 272 -17.41 5.30 -30.92
C ASN A 272 -18.93 5.38 -30.85
N THR A 273 -19.63 4.30 -30.53
CA THR A 273 -21.10 4.34 -30.45
C THR A 273 -21.55 4.41 -28.99
N ILE A 274 -21.19 3.40 -28.19
CA ILE A 274 -21.77 3.22 -26.85
C ILE A 274 -21.29 4.30 -25.89
N LEU A 275 -19.97 4.50 -25.75
CA LEU A 275 -19.43 5.45 -24.78
C LEU A 275 -19.75 6.92 -25.14
N LYS A 276 -19.65 7.28 -26.43
CA LYS A 276 -20.02 8.63 -26.92
C LYS A 276 -21.51 8.93 -26.69
N LYS A 277 -22.38 7.94 -26.89
CA LYS A 277 -23.82 8.07 -26.58
C LYS A 277 -24.11 8.07 -25.09
N ARG A 278 -23.33 7.36 -24.26
CA ARG A 278 -23.54 7.30 -22.81
C ARG A 278 -23.04 8.54 -22.06
N GLN A 279 -22.01 9.23 -22.56
CA GLN A 279 -21.65 10.59 -22.10
C GLN A 279 -22.71 11.64 -22.45
N SER A 280 -23.56 11.39 -23.46
CA SER A 280 -24.61 12.32 -23.87
C SER A 280 -25.87 12.14 -23.02
N SER A 281 -26.17 13.15 -22.18
CA SER A 281 -27.36 13.18 -21.31
C SER A 281 -28.70 13.10 -22.07
N PHE A 282 -28.69 13.32 -23.39
CA PHE A 282 -29.88 13.38 -24.24
C PHE A 282 -30.54 12.02 -24.56
N LEU A 283 -29.87 10.90 -24.30
CA LEU A 283 -30.29 9.58 -24.82
C LEU A 283 -30.94 8.64 -23.81
N GLY A 284 -31.24 9.10 -22.59
CA GLY A 284 -31.98 8.34 -21.57
C GLY A 284 -31.25 7.13 -20.94
N TYR A 285 -30.19 6.62 -21.59
CA TYR A 285 -29.39 5.49 -21.11
C TYR A 285 -28.84 5.74 -19.70
N ASN A 286 -29.18 4.84 -18.79
CA ASN A 286 -28.95 4.93 -17.35
C ASN A 286 -28.30 3.63 -16.85
N PHE A 287 -27.07 3.38 -17.31
CA PHE A 287 -26.18 2.31 -16.84
C PHE A 287 -24.81 2.89 -16.47
N ARG A 288 -24.02 2.19 -15.66
CA ARG A 288 -22.63 2.58 -15.30
C ARG A 288 -21.63 1.65 -15.96
N LEU A 289 -20.42 2.13 -16.24
CA LEU A 289 -19.34 1.31 -16.80
C LEU A 289 -18.00 1.60 -16.11
N CYS A 290 -17.40 0.59 -15.49
CA CYS A 290 -16.05 0.67 -14.92
C CYS A 290 -15.09 -0.24 -15.69
N LEU A 291 -14.03 0.34 -16.25
CA LEU A 291 -13.07 -0.33 -17.12
C LEU A 291 -11.73 -0.48 -16.39
N PHE A 292 -11.37 -1.71 -16.01
CA PHE A 292 -10.09 -2.01 -15.36
C PHE A 292 -9.06 -2.44 -16.40
N CYS A 293 -8.01 -1.63 -16.60
CA CYS A 293 -7.07 -1.80 -17.72
C CYS A 293 -5.62 -1.95 -17.24
N SER A 294 -4.89 -2.91 -17.83
CA SER A 294 -3.45 -3.09 -17.62
C SER A 294 -2.58 -2.00 -18.29
N TYR A 295 -3.06 -1.40 -19.38
CA TYR A 295 -2.50 -0.21 -20.02
C TYR A 295 -3.61 0.61 -20.69
N GLY A 296 -3.36 1.87 -21.03
CA GLY A 296 -4.34 2.78 -21.65
C GLY A 296 -3.93 4.25 -21.53
N SER A 297 -4.48 5.10 -22.40
CA SER A 297 -4.23 6.54 -22.35
C SER A 297 -4.61 7.12 -20.97
N PRO A 298 -3.92 8.17 -20.48
CA PRO A 298 -4.31 8.84 -19.24
C PRO A 298 -5.53 9.78 -19.39
N SER A 299 -6.00 10.04 -20.62
CA SER A 299 -7.13 10.94 -20.91
C SER A 299 -8.20 10.34 -21.84
N ALA A 300 -8.09 9.05 -22.14
CA ALA A 300 -8.99 8.22 -22.95
C ALA A 300 -8.73 6.75 -22.60
N GLY A 301 -9.50 5.81 -23.15
CA GLY A 301 -9.14 4.38 -23.06
C GLY A 301 -8.03 3.98 -24.03
N PRO A 302 -8.39 3.65 -25.28
CA PRO A 302 -7.43 3.37 -26.34
C PRO A 302 -6.65 4.63 -26.72
N ASP A 303 -5.45 4.42 -27.23
CA ASP A 303 -4.70 5.43 -27.96
C ASP A 303 -5.40 5.80 -29.29
N GLN A 304 -5.01 6.94 -29.89
CA GLN A 304 -5.56 7.33 -31.19
C GLN A 304 -5.11 6.34 -32.27
N THR A 305 -6.10 5.71 -32.91
CA THR A 305 -5.90 4.74 -34.00
C THR A 305 -6.77 5.16 -35.20
N PHE A 306 -7.49 4.24 -35.86
CA PHE A 306 -8.40 4.55 -36.98
C PHE A 306 -9.65 5.35 -36.56
N PHE A 307 -9.79 5.71 -35.29
CA PHE A 307 -10.89 6.51 -34.76
C PHE A 307 -10.41 7.41 -33.62
N THR A 308 -11.09 8.55 -33.43
CA THR A 308 -10.89 9.44 -32.27
C THR A 308 -11.64 8.85 -31.06
N PRO A 309 -10.95 8.44 -29.97
CA PRO A 309 -11.61 7.87 -28.80
C PRO A 309 -12.49 8.89 -28.05
N VAL A 310 -13.29 8.38 -27.11
CA VAL A 310 -13.86 9.21 -26.03
C VAL A 310 -12.73 9.81 -25.20
N ARG A 311 -12.80 11.13 -24.94
CA ARG A 311 -12.01 11.77 -23.89
C ARG A 311 -12.71 11.60 -22.54
N LEU A 312 -11.91 11.29 -21.54
CA LEU A 312 -12.33 11.15 -20.14
C LEU A 312 -11.80 12.36 -19.35
N SER A 313 -12.60 12.86 -18.40
CA SER A 313 -12.15 13.90 -17.47
C SER A 313 -11.23 13.32 -16.37
N ASN A 314 -10.47 14.17 -15.68
CA ASN A 314 -9.58 13.72 -14.59
C ASN A 314 -10.34 12.88 -13.53
N GLN A 315 -11.59 13.22 -13.25
CA GLN A 315 -12.47 12.55 -12.26
C GLN A 315 -12.85 11.12 -12.67
N GLN A 316 -12.80 10.82 -13.97
CA GLN A 316 -13.09 9.50 -14.54
C GLN A 316 -11.86 8.58 -14.57
N CYS A 317 -10.66 9.07 -14.23
CA CYS A 317 -9.40 8.34 -14.41
C CYS A 317 -8.72 8.03 -13.08
N ILE A 318 -8.79 6.77 -12.64
CA ILE A 318 -8.05 6.25 -11.49
C ILE A 318 -6.66 5.77 -11.96
N SER A 319 -5.61 6.24 -11.30
CA SER A 319 -4.21 5.86 -11.55
C SER A 319 -3.68 4.92 -10.46
N LEU A 320 -2.40 4.56 -10.51
CA LEU A 320 -1.73 3.75 -9.49
C LEU A 320 -1.94 4.31 -8.08
N THR A 321 -1.85 5.63 -7.92
CA THR A 321 -1.96 6.35 -6.64
C THR A 321 -2.80 7.63 -6.82
N PRO A 322 -3.36 8.23 -5.76
CA PRO A 322 -4.06 9.52 -5.84
C PRO A 322 -3.18 10.58 -6.52
N GLN A 323 -3.74 11.36 -7.43
CA GLN A 323 -3.00 12.37 -8.22
C GLN A 323 -3.37 13.78 -7.76
N SER A 324 -2.38 14.67 -7.64
CA SER A 324 -2.55 16.05 -7.19
C SER A 324 -3.22 17.00 -8.21
N ARG A 325 -3.63 16.48 -9.37
CA ARG A 325 -4.20 17.26 -10.47
C ARG A 325 -5.63 17.69 -10.15
N GLN A 326 -6.02 18.91 -10.55
CA GLN A 326 -7.36 19.42 -10.31
C GLN A 326 -8.44 18.49 -10.88
N GLY A 327 -9.37 18.05 -10.02
CA GLY A 327 -10.44 17.13 -10.37
C GLY A 327 -10.03 15.66 -10.52
N SER A 328 -8.80 15.27 -10.16
CA SER A 328 -8.46 13.84 -10.00
C SER A 328 -9.04 13.28 -8.69
N PRO A 329 -9.46 12.00 -8.66
CA PRO A 329 -9.99 11.36 -7.45
C PRO A 329 -9.01 11.28 -6.26
N PRO A 330 -9.51 11.30 -5.01
CA PRO A 330 -8.71 11.18 -3.78
C PRO A 330 -8.31 9.72 -3.45
N ILE A 331 -8.36 8.84 -4.44
CA ILE A 331 -8.09 7.39 -4.33
C ILE A 331 -7.19 6.92 -5.48
N GLY A 332 -6.52 5.80 -5.26
CA GLY A 332 -5.67 5.15 -6.24
C GLY A 332 -5.84 3.64 -6.21
N LEU A 333 -5.30 2.97 -7.22
CA LEU A 333 -5.38 1.52 -7.36
C LEU A 333 -4.50 0.77 -6.36
N PHE A 334 -3.36 1.33 -5.94
CA PHE A 334 -2.51 0.79 -4.89
C PHE A 334 -3.09 1.02 -3.49
N TYR A 335 -2.60 0.28 -2.51
CA TYR A 335 -3.00 0.47 -1.12
C TYR A 335 -2.55 1.82 -0.58
N ASP A 336 -3.44 2.52 0.13
CA ASP A 336 -3.02 3.60 1.02
C ASP A 336 -2.33 3.05 2.29
N LYS A 337 -1.90 3.94 3.19
CA LYS A 337 -1.12 3.53 4.38
C LYS A 337 -1.94 2.69 5.37
N GLU A 338 -3.25 2.90 5.46
CA GLU A 338 -4.12 2.14 6.36
C GLU A 338 -4.55 0.82 5.73
N GLU A 339 -4.86 0.80 4.42
CA GLU A 339 -5.05 -0.44 3.67
C GLU A 339 -3.80 -1.34 3.70
N PHE A 340 -2.60 -0.76 3.68
CA PHE A 340 -1.34 -1.49 3.86
C PHE A 340 -1.19 -2.08 5.27
N LYS A 341 -1.46 -1.29 6.33
CA LYS A 341 -1.40 -1.75 7.73
C LYS A 341 -2.35 -2.92 7.95
N ASP A 342 -3.57 -2.79 7.43
CA ASP A 342 -4.60 -3.83 7.42
C ASP A 342 -4.06 -5.14 6.83
N VAL A 343 -3.54 -5.12 5.59
CA VAL A 343 -2.89 -6.28 4.94
C VAL A 343 -1.77 -6.87 5.79
N ALA A 344 -0.82 -6.04 6.23
CA ALA A 344 0.32 -6.50 7.03
C ALA A 344 -0.10 -7.13 8.37
N SER A 345 -1.18 -6.64 8.98
CA SER A 345 -1.73 -7.18 10.22
C SER A 345 -2.49 -8.51 9.99
N ARG A 346 -3.24 -8.63 8.88
CA ARG A 346 -4.11 -9.78 8.60
C ARG A 346 -3.35 -11.01 8.09
N SER A 347 -2.26 -10.83 7.34
CA SER A 347 -1.41 -11.95 6.92
C SER A 347 -0.84 -12.76 8.10
N ILE A 348 -0.58 -12.13 9.26
CA ILE A 348 0.00 -12.80 10.43
C ILE A 348 -0.88 -13.94 10.99
N PRO A 349 -2.15 -13.72 11.38
CA PRO A 349 -3.02 -14.77 11.90
C PRO A 349 -3.55 -15.74 10.84
N PHE A 350 -3.85 -15.28 9.61
CA PHE A 350 -4.59 -16.11 8.64
C PHE A 350 -3.69 -16.80 7.61
N GLU A 351 -2.75 -16.08 7.00
CA GLU A 351 -1.79 -16.58 6.00
C GLU A 351 -0.65 -17.35 6.69
N TYR A 352 0.08 -16.71 7.59
CA TYR A 352 1.27 -17.29 8.25
C TYR A 352 0.91 -18.17 9.45
N ARG A 353 -0.24 -17.92 10.08
CA ARG A 353 -0.76 -18.62 11.27
C ARG A 353 0.25 -18.66 12.41
N LYS A 354 0.94 -17.53 12.64
CA LYS A 354 1.98 -17.37 13.67
C LYS A 354 1.62 -16.27 14.68
N ARG A 355 2.47 -16.10 15.69
CA ARG A 355 2.42 -15.02 16.69
C ARG A 355 3.71 -14.20 16.60
N PHE A 356 3.73 -13.25 15.67
CA PHE A 356 4.75 -12.20 15.58
C PHE A 356 4.07 -10.89 15.14
N THR A 357 4.84 -9.81 15.00
CA THR A 357 4.39 -8.53 14.45
C THR A 357 5.41 -7.98 13.44
N PHE A 358 5.01 -7.01 12.63
CA PHE A 358 5.94 -6.04 12.02
C PHE A 358 5.88 -4.77 12.87
N ASP A 359 7.03 -4.20 13.26
CA ASP A 359 7.02 -2.90 13.95
C ASP A 359 6.77 -1.73 12.99
N GLU A 360 6.62 -0.52 13.54
CA GLU A 360 6.30 0.69 12.77
C GLU A 360 7.38 0.99 11.71
N GLY A 361 8.67 0.86 12.05
CA GLY A 361 9.78 1.06 11.10
C GLY A 361 9.80 0.02 9.98
N ALA A 362 9.54 -1.25 10.28
CA ALA A 362 9.37 -2.29 9.26
C ALA A 362 8.18 -1.99 8.35
N GLN A 363 7.05 -1.58 8.92
CA GLN A 363 5.84 -1.20 8.18
C GLN A 363 6.04 0.05 7.31
N ASP A 364 6.81 1.03 7.77
CA ASP A 364 7.17 2.22 6.99
C ASP A 364 8.12 1.87 5.85
N TYR A 365 9.16 1.08 6.11
CA TYR A 365 10.12 0.69 5.09
C TYR A 365 9.49 -0.20 3.99
N ILE A 366 8.66 -1.18 4.37
CA ILE A 366 7.94 -2.04 3.41
C ILE A 366 6.95 -1.21 2.58
N PHE A 367 6.25 -0.25 3.18
CA PHE A 367 5.35 0.65 2.45
C PHE A 367 6.13 1.56 1.49
N ALA A 368 7.26 2.14 1.91
CA ALA A 368 8.10 2.99 1.06
C ALA A 368 8.72 2.22 -0.12
N LEU A 369 9.16 0.98 0.10
CA LEU A 369 9.72 0.11 -0.94
C LEU A 369 8.66 -0.38 -1.94
N SER A 370 7.45 -0.68 -1.46
CA SER A 370 6.34 -1.15 -2.32
C SER A 370 5.53 -0.02 -2.96
N ASN A 371 5.58 1.20 -2.42
CA ASN A 371 4.62 2.28 -2.66
C ASN A 371 3.14 1.85 -2.50
N GLY A 372 2.87 0.84 -1.67
CA GLY A 372 1.53 0.25 -1.53
C GLY A 372 1.08 -0.64 -2.69
N HIS A 373 1.93 -0.91 -3.70
CA HIS A 373 1.61 -1.78 -4.84
C HIS A 373 1.22 -3.18 -4.34
N PRO A 374 -0.04 -3.65 -4.52
CA PRO A 374 -0.57 -4.81 -3.79
C PRO A 374 0.28 -6.09 -3.90
N GLY A 375 0.60 -6.53 -5.12
CA GLY A 375 1.46 -7.70 -5.31
C GLY A 375 2.88 -7.53 -4.75
N ALA A 376 3.42 -6.31 -4.68
CA ALA A 376 4.74 -6.05 -4.09
C ALA A 376 4.69 -6.12 -2.56
N VAL A 377 3.63 -5.57 -1.94
CA VAL A 377 3.35 -5.69 -0.49
C VAL A 377 3.28 -7.17 -0.09
N GLU A 378 2.40 -7.93 -0.74
CA GLU A 378 2.22 -9.38 -0.55
C GLU A 378 3.56 -10.14 -0.68
N SER A 379 4.28 -9.90 -1.78
CA SER A 379 5.55 -10.59 -2.07
C SER A 379 6.66 -10.26 -1.06
N ILE A 380 6.76 -9.02 -0.58
CA ILE A 380 7.73 -8.62 0.45
C ILE A 380 7.37 -9.25 1.80
N LEU A 381 6.11 -9.16 2.24
CA LEU A 381 5.66 -9.73 3.52
C LEU A 381 5.90 -11.25 3.57
N ASN A 382 5.53 -11.97 2.50
CA ASN A 382 5.72 -13.42 2.42
C ASN A 382 7.21 -13.81 2.37
N THR A 383 8.04 -13.11 1.60
CA THR A 383 9.48 -13.46 1.51
C THR A 383 10.27 -13.09 2.76
N LEU A 384 9.91 -12.02 3.48
CA LEU A 384 10.39 -11.73 4.83
C LEU A 384 9.97 -12.80 5.83
N PHE A 385 8.69 -13.19 5.82
CA PHE A 385 8.18 -14.26 6.67
C PHE A 385 8.94 -15.56 6.43
N GLN A 386 9.15 -15.96 5.17
CA GLN A 386 9.94 -17.14 4.80
C GLN A 386 11.41 -17.05 5.25
N ALA A 387 12.04 -15.87 5.11
CA ALA A 387 13.43 -15.66 5.54
C ALA A 387 13.60 -15.83 7.06
N TYR A 388 12.67 -15.29 7.85
CA TYR A 388 12.73 -15.34 9.31
C TYR A 388 11.88 -16.44 9.96
N HIS A 389 11.24 -17.31 9.17
CA HIS A 389 10.28 -18.31 9.64
C HIS A 389 10.82 -19.19 10.77
N HIS A 390 12.10 -19.58 10.74
CA HIS A 390 12.70 -20.36 11.82
C HIS A 390 12.72 -19.58 13.16
N GLY A 391 13.19 -18.32 13.14
CA GLY A 391 13.22 -17.46 14.33
C GLY A 391 11.82 -17.15 14.87
N ILE A 392 10.84 -16.96 13.97
CA ILE A 392 9.43 -16.74 14.31
C ILE A 392 8.81 -18.02 14.91
N LYS A 393 8.98 -19.17 14.25
CA LYS A 393 8.42 -20.47 14.68
C LYS A 393 8.91 -20.87 16.07
N HIS A 394 10.17 -20.59 16.39
CA HIS A 394 10.78 -20.91 17.68
C HIS A 394 10.67 -19.76 18.71
N GLY A 395 9.95 -18.66 18.39
CA GLY A 395 9.67 -17.57 19.31
C GLY A 395 10.86 -16.66 19.64
N HIS A 396 11.99 -16.84 18.95
CA HIS A 396 13.18 -15.99 19.05
C HIS A 396 12.96 -14.61 18.43
N ILE A 397 12.12 -14.53 17.40
CA ILE A 397 11.68 -13.29 16.74
C ILE A 397 10.19 -13.10 17.04
N ARG A 398 9.87 -12.07 17.83
CA ARG A 398 8.49 -11.69 18.18
C ARG A 398 7.99 -10.49 17.38
N ALA A 399 8.90 -9.65 16.92
CA ALA A 399 8.65 -8.56 15.98
C ALA A 399 9.74 -8.59 14.90
N LEU A 400 9.35 -8.45 13.64
CA LEU A 400 10.26 -8.04 12.57
C LEU A 400 10.37 -6.52 12.61
N THR A 401 11.60 -6.06 12.81
CA THR A 401 11.95 -4.63 12.88
C THR A 401 12.49 -4.13 11.56
N GLU A 402 12.60 -2.81 11.39
CA GLU A 402 13.21 -2.17 10.21
C GLU A 402 14.53 -2.86 9.78
N ASP A 403 15.44 -3.12 10.72
CA ASP A 403 16.71 -3.81 10.44
C ASP A 403 16.53 -5.20 9.81
N HIS A 404 15.49 -5.95 10.20
CA HIS A 404 15.20 -7.25 9.57
C HIS A 404 14.75 -7.08 8.12
N VAL A 405 14.11 -5.96 7.78
CA VAL A 405 13.75 -5.64 6.39
C VAL A 405 15.00 -5.28 5.59
N ILE A 406 15.90 -4.44 6.12
CA ILE A 406 17.14 -4.07 5.39
C ILE A 406 18.10 -5.27 5.28
N TRP A 407 18.32 -6.03 6.35
CA TRP A 407 19.20 -7.21 6.32
C TRP A 407 18.71 -8.29 5.35
N PHE A 408 17.40 -8.44 5.18
CA PHE A 408 16.86 -9.27 4.10
C PHE A 408 17.23 -8.70 2.72
N LEU A 409 17.16 -7.38 2.54
CA LEU A 409 17.42 -6.68 1.28
C LEU A 409 18.91 -6.49 0.93
N GLU A 410 19.84 -6.69 1.87
CA GLU A 410 21.30 -6.62 1.61
C GLU A 410 21.74 -7.67 0.57
N ASP A 411 21.18 -8.88 0.60
CA ASP A 411 21.37 -9.90 -0.45
C ASP A 411 20.28 -9.79 -1.54
N THR A 412 20.42 -8.75 -2.38
CA THR A 412 19.54 -8.52 -3.52
C THR A 412 19.39 -9.73 -4.46
N ALA A 413 20.41 -10.59 -4.58
CA ALA A 413 20.33 -11.78 -5.43
C ALA A 413 19.37 -12.82 -4.84
N THR A 414 19.51 -13.16 -3.55
CA THR A 414 18.57 -14.05 -2.85
C THR A 414 17.17 -13.45 -2.78
N VAL A 415 17.04 -12.13 -2.60
CA VAL A 415 15.76 -11.40 -2.59
C VAL A 415 15.04 -11.56 -3.92
N PHE A 416 15.67 -11.21 -5.04
CA PHE A 416 15.00 -11.28 -6.34
C PHE A 416 14.83 -12.71 -6.85
N GLN A 417 15.67 -13.66 -6.43
CA GLN A 417 15.40 -15.09 -6.60
C GLN A 417 14.15 -15.57 -5.85
N LYS A 418 13.87 -15.04 -4.66
CA LYS A 418 12.63 -15.36 -3.92
C LYS A 418 11.42 -14.64 -4.51
N LEU A 419 11.54 -13.36 -4.87
CA LEU A 419 10.46 -12.56 -5.43
C LEU A 419 10.02 -13.02 -6.83
N SER A 420 10.90 -13.69 -7.61
CA SER A 420 10.50 -14.27 -8.90
C SER A 420 9.48 -15.41 -8.76
N MET A 421 9.40 -16.04 -7.59
CA MET A 421 8.40 -17.04 -7.22
C MET A 421 7.14 -16.45 -6.57
N GLN A 422 6.95 -15.13 -6.63
CA GLN A 422 5.85 -14.40 -5.97
C GLN A 422 4.99 -13.61 -6.98
N PRO A 423 3.76 -13.18 -6.61
CA PRO A 423 2.83 -12.52 -7.53
C PRO A 423 3.35 -11.25 -8.21
N VAL A 424 4.32 -10.54 -7.60
CA VAL A 424 4.98 -9.36 -8.18
C VAL A 424 5.86 -9.68 -9.39
N ASN A 425 6.30 -10.92 -9.59
CA ASN A 425 7.12 -11.28 -10.75
C ASN A 425 6.41 -11.01 -12.08
N ARG A 426 5.08 -10.95 -12.07
CA ARG A 426 4.25 -10.60 -13.25
C ARG A 426 4.38 -9.14 -13.69
N SER A 427 4.92 -8.24 -12.87
CA SER A 427 5.12 -6.82 -13.20
C SER A 427 6.59 -6.40 -13.34
N PHE A 428 7.55 -7.28 -13.01
CA PHE A 428 8.97 -7.03 -13.26
C PHE A 428 9.32 -7.16 -14.76
N PRO A 429 10.34 -6.40 -15.24
CA PRO A 429 10.92 -6.62 -16.56
C PRO A 429 11.47 -8.04 -16.76
N ASP A 430 11.07 -8.70 -17.83
CA ASP A 430 11.67 -9.98 -18.24
C ASP A 430 13.00 -9.71 -18.95
N ILE A 431 14.09 -9.93 -18.24
CA ILE A 431 15.47 -9.76 -18.70
C ILE A 431 15.73 -10.55 -20.00
N SER A 432 15.11 -11.72 -20.19
CA SER A 432 15.31 -12.54 -21.39
C SER A 432 14.69 -11.93 -22.67
N ARG A 433 13.79 -10.94 -22.49
CA ARG A 433 13.08 -10.23 -23.56
C ARG A 433 13.56 -8.78 -23.74
N ALA A 434 14.57 -8.34 -22.98
CA ALA A 434 15.08 -6.97 -23.03
C ALA A 434 16.06 -6.76 -24.21
N THR A 435 15.71 -5.84 -25.11
CA THR A 435 16.63 -5.27 -26.10
C THR A 435 17.58 -4.26 -25.44
N ASN A 436 18.68 -3.88 -26.10
CA ASN A 436 19.52 -2.78 -25.63
C ASN A 436 18.73 -1.45 -25.47
N GLY A 437 17.69 -1.22 -26.28
CA GLY A 437 16.83 -0.04 -26.18
C GLY A 437 15.93 -0.09 -24.94
N ILE A 438 15.26 -1.22 -24.70
CA ILE A 438 14.51 -1.51 -23.45
C ILE A 438 15.41 -1.30 -22.22
N SER A 439 16.62 -1.87 -22.21
CA SER A 439 17.59 -1.68 -21.13
C SER A 439 17.91 -0.20 -20.92
N ASN A 440 18.21 0.54 -21.98
CA ASN A 440 18.51 1.97 -21.90
C ASN A 440 17.33 2.78 -21.34
N ILE A 441 16.09 2.48 -21.72
CA ILE A 441 14.88 3.17 -21.22
C ILE A 441 14.65 2.86 -19.73
N LEU A 442 14.70 1.58 -19.33
CA LEU A 442 14.51 1.18 -17.93
C LEU A 442 15.61 1.75 -17.02
N ASN A 443 16.86 1.76 -17.48
CA ASN A 443 17.97 2.42 -16.80
C ASN A 443 17.72 3.93 -16.69
N LYS A 444 17.31 4.59 -17.78
CA LYS A 444 17.05 6.04 -17.79
C LYS A 444 15.90 6.44 -16.88
N ILE A 445 14.81 5.66 -16.78
CA ILE A 445 13.72 5.92 -15.82
C ILE A 445 14.21 5.71 -14.37
N THR A 446 15.10 4.74 -14.14
CA THR A 446 15.73 4.51 -12.82
C THR A 446 16.63 5.71 -12.42
N GLU A 447 17.41 6.23 -13.37
CA GLU A 447 18.31 7.37 -13.19
C GLU A 447 17.60 8.72 -13.07
N GLU A 448 16.59 8.97 -13.90
CA GLU A 448 15.89 10.26 -14.01
C GLU A 448 14.54 10.28 -13.26
N GLY A 449 14.08 9.16 -12.69
CA GLY A 449 12.75 8.98 -12.07
C GLY A 449 11.58 8.85 -13.06
N SER A 450 11.71 9.48 -14.23
CA SER A 450 10.69 9.53 -15.29
C SER A 450 11.34 9.88 -16.64
N VAL A 451 10.85 9.35 -17.76
CA VAL A 451 11.18 9.86 -19.12
C VAL A 451 9.94 10.31 -19.88
N PRO A 452 10.04 11.18 -20.91
CA PRO A 452 8.93 11.46 -21.82
C PRO A 452 8.37 10.17 -22.45
N PHE A 453 7.04 10.10 -22.61
CA PHE A 453 6.36 8.97 -23.21
C PHE A 453 6.07 9.23 -24.69
N ASP A 454 6.67 8.45 -25.58
CA ASP A 454 6.27 8.37 -26.99
C ASP A 454 5.79 6.94 -27.30
N LEU A 455 4.64 6.83 -27.98
CA LEU A 455 4.07 5.55 -28.43
C LEU A 455 4.66 5.09 -29.78
N ASN A 456 5.36 5.98 -30.49
CA ASN A 456 6.08 5.66 -31.71
C ASN A 456 7.45 4.99 -31.42
N ASP A 457 8.05 5.29 -30.26
CA ASP A 457 9.17 4.54 -29.73
C ASP A 457 8.73 3.09 -29.44
N ALA A 458 9.34 2.15 -30.16
CA ALA A 458 8.97 0.74 -30.11
C ALA A 458 9.31 0.09 -28.77
N ASP A 459 10.40 0.50 -28.11
CA ASP A 459 10.88 -0.05 -26.86
C ASP A 459 10.10 0.54 -25.66
N ILE A 460 9.74 1.84 -25.68
CA ILE A 460 8.79 2.44 -24.72
C ILE A 460 7.45 1.74 -24.83
N ARG A 461 6.87 1.65 -26.04
CA ARG A 461 5.60 0.97 -26.28
C ARG A 461 5.62 -0.47 -25.81
N PHE A 462 6.72 -1.20 -26.02
CA PHE A 462 6.88 -2.57 -25.53
C PHE A 462 6.90 -2.64 -24.00
N CYS A 463 7.72 -1.83 -23.32
CA CYS A 463 7.76 -1.80 -21.85
C CYS A 463 6.38 -1.49 -21.26
N TYR A 464 5.66 -0.55 -21.87
CA TYR A 464 4.33 -0.11 -21.46
C TYR A 464 3.25 -1.18 -21.67
N GLN A 465 3.22 -1.83 -22.84
CA GLN A 465 2.24 -2.89 -23.13
C GLN A 465 2.48 -4.18 -22.31
N ASN A 466 3.73 -4.43 -21.89
CA ASN A 466 4.06 -5.49 -20.93
C ASN A 466 3.86 -5.04 -19.46
N GLY A 467 3.49 -3.79 -19.20
CA GLY A 467 3.20 -3.27 -17.86
C GLY A 467 4.45 -3.05 -16.97
N TRP A 468 5.63 -2.93 -17.56
CA TRP A 468 6.89 -2.67 -16.86
C TRP A 468 7.08 -1.18 -16.53
N ILE A 469 6.34 -0.30 -17.22
CA ILE A 469 6.27 1.13 -16.99
C ILE A 469 4.80 1.58 -17.05
N HIS A 470 4.46 2.63 -16.29
CA HIS A 470 3.13 3.24 -16.28
C HIS A 470 3.17 4.63 -16.90
N ARG A 471 2.08 5.02 -17.57
CA ARG A 471 1.94 6.29 -18.29
C ARG A 471 1.13 7.31 -17.49
N VAL A 472 1.71 8.48 -17.23
CA VAL A 472 1.14 9.57 -16.44
C VAL A 472 1.07 10.83 -17.30
N ALA A 473 -0.03 11.59 -17.21
CA ALA A 473 -0.17 12.88 -17.89
C ALA A 473 0.35 14.02 -17.01
N LEU A 474 1.16 14.91 -17.60
CA LEU A 474 1.68 16.14 -16.98
C LEU A 474 1.50 17.32 -17.95
N ASP A 475 0.39 18.04 -17.78
CA ASP A 475 0.12 19.41 -18.28
C ASP A 475 0.56 19.77 -19.71
N GLY A 476 0.45 18.80 -20.61
CA GLY A 476 0.67 18.93 -22.05
C GLY A 476 1.27 17.66 -22.63
N ASP A 477 2.21 17.06 -21.88
CA ASP A 477 2.95 15.86 -22.25
C ASP A 477 2.53 14.64 -21.39
N ASP A 478 2.88 13.45 -21.86
CA ASP A 478 2.83 12.22 -21.07
C ASP A 478 4.25 11.77 -20.71
N ILE A 479 4.40 11.10 -19.56
CA ILE A 479 5.66 10.52 -19.08
C ILE A 479 5.51 9.04 -18.72
N ALA A 480 6.62 8.31 -18.80
CA ALA A 480 6.79 6.96 -18.28
C ALA A 480 7.43 6.99 -16.89
N VAL A 481 6.86 6.24 -15.94
CA VAL A 481 7.41 5.99 -14.60
C VAL A 481 7.43 4.49 -14.28
N LEU A 482 8.29 4.07 -13.34
CA LEU A 482 8.28 2.68 -12.85
C LEU A 482 7.13 2.42 -11.87
N PRO A 483 6.60 1.19 -11.77
CA PRO A 483 5.41 0.91 -10.97
C PRO A 483 5.61 1.10 -9.46
N SER A 484 6.78 0.78 -8.91
CA SER A 484 7.14 1.08 -7.52
C SER A 484 8.66 1.06 -7.27
N ARG A 485 9.12 1.51 -6.10
CA ARG A 485 10.55 1.54 -5.72
C ARG A 485 11.20 0.14 -5.73
N LEU A 486 10.42 -0.93 -5.54
CA LEU A 486 10.86 -2.31 -5.71
C LEU A 486 11.19 -2.63 -7.19
N HIS A 487 10.48 -2.06 -8.16
CA HIS A 487 10.80 -2.21 -9.59
C HIS A 487 12.06 -1.42 -9.95
N GLU A 488 12.24 -0.22 -9.39
CA GLU A 488 13.50 0.56 -9.46
C GLU A 488 14.67 -0.27 -8.86
N LYS A 489 14.47 -0.94 -7.71
CA LYS A 489 15.47 -1.84 -7.12
C LYS A 489 15.74 -3.12 -7.95
N TYR A 490 14.73 -3.67 -8.63
CA TYR A 490 14.92 -4.82 -9.54
C TYR A 490 15.83 -4.44 -10.71
N ILE A 491 15.63 -3.24 -11.28
CA ILE A 491 16.45 -2.72 -12.38
C ILE A 491 17.86 -2.36 -11.88
N GLU A 492 18.01 -1.72 -10.72
CA GLU A 492 19.32 -1.50 -10.08
C GLU A 492 20.11 -2.82 -9.90
N TYR A 493 19.44 -3.88 -9.42
CA TYR A 493 20.03 -5.21 -9.28
C TYR A 493 20.45 -5.82 -10.62
N TRP A 494 19.60 -5.75 -11.64
CA TRP A 494 19.90 -6.25 -12.99
C TRP A 494 21.06 -5.48 -13.65
N ILE A 495 21.12 -4.16 -13.51
CA ILE A 495 22.29 -3.35 -13.90
C ILE A 495 23.54 -3.84 -13.14
N GLY A 496 23.40 -4.16 -11.85
CA GLY A 496 24.45 -4.69 -10.99
C GLY A 496 25.00 -6.07 -11.40
N THR A 497 24.21 -6.94 -12.05
CA THR A 497 24.74 -8.21 -12.59
C THR A 497 25.62 -7.98 -13.81
N MET A 498 25.45 -6.86 -14.53
CA MET A 498 26.32 -6.38 -15.61
C MET A 498 27.50 -5.54 -15.06
N SER A 499 28.10 -6.02 -13.97
CA SER A 499 29.10 -5.32 -13.15
C SER A 499 30.33 -4.85 -13.94
N LYS A 500 30.75 -3.60 -13.72
CA LYS A 500 31.93 -2.96 -14.32
C LYS A 500 32.82 -2.36 -13.23
N PRO A 501 34.16 -2.36 -13.40
CA PRO A 501 35.06 -1.68 -12.47
C PRO A 501 34.84 -0.16 -12.51
N LEU A 502 35.08 0.50 -11.37
CA LEU A 502 35.11 1.96 -11.30
C LEU A 502 36.21 2.48 -12.26
N PRO A 503 35.93 3.43 -13.17
CA PRO A 503 36.92 3.87 -14.16
C PRO A 503 38.23 4.31 -13.51
N ALA A 504 39.35 3.81 -14.04
CA ALA A 504 40.68 3.95 -13.42
C ALA A 504 41.15 5.41 -13.20
N ARG A 505 40.49 6.40 -13.82
CA ARG A 505 40.68 7.83 -13.52
C ARG A 505 40.27 8.21 -12.10
N PHE A 506 39.42 7.43 -11.43
CA PHE A 506 38.98 7.65 -10.06
C PHE A 506 39.94 6.99 -9.05
N ASP A 507 41.07 7.65 -8.89
CA ASP A 507 42.12 7.38 -7.90
C ASP A 507 41.71 7.72 -6.47
N SER A 508 40.79 8.68 -6.29
CA SER A 508 40.43 9.28 -5.00
C SER A 508 38.95 9.63 -4.91
N LEU A 509 38.37 9.47 -3.71
CA LEU A 509 36.95 9.73 -3.44
C LEU A 509 36.58 11.18 -3.74
N LEU A 510 37.46 12.12 -3.37
CA LEU A 510 37.27 13.55 -3.56
C LEU A 510 37.14 13.92 -5.05
N LYS A 511 37.95 13.30 -5.92
CA LYS A 511 37.90 13.51 -7.38
C LYS A 511 36.59 13.02 -7.97
N LEU A 512 36.18 11.80 -7.59
CA LEU A 512 34.89 11.23 -7.99
C LEU A 512 33.72 12.13 -7.54
N CYS A 513 33.68 12.55 -6.28
CA CYS A 513 32.59 13.39 -5.76
C CYS A 513 32.51 14.76 -6.46
N LYS A 514 33.65 15.39 -6.81
CA LYS A 514 33.66 16.63 -7.61
C LYS A 514 33.11 16.43 -9.02
N GLU A 515 33.50 15.35 -9.70
CA GLU A 515 32.94 15.04 -11.02
C GLU A 515 31.43 14.73 -10.95
N ILE A 516 30.98 13.99 -9.93
CA ILE A 516 29.55 13.69 -9.70
C ILE A 516 28.72 14.96 -9.48
N LEU A 517 29.17 15.83 -8.58
CA LEU A 517 28.48 17.10 -8.30
C LEU A 517 28.40 17.98 -9.56
N SER A 518 29.38 17.91 -10.47
CA SER A 518 29.33 18.58 -11.77
C SER A 518 28.30 18.04 -12.78
N LYS A 519 27.61 16.94 -12.45
CA LYS A 519 26.53 16.36 -13.28
C LYS A 519 25.13 16.66 -12.76
N PHE A 520 24.98 17.33 -11.63
CA PHE A 520 23.67 17.70 -11.09
C PHE A 520 22.94 18.60 -12.11
N SER A 521 21.68 18.28 -12.39
CA SER A 521 20.85 19.00 -13.37
C SER A 521 20.04 20.07 -12.66
N ILE A 522 20.12 21.28 -13.19
CA ILE A 522 19.34 22.44 -12.74
C ILE A 522 17.84 22.09 -12.78
N MET A 523 17.39 21.41 -13.84
CA MET A 523 15.98 21.07 -14.05
C MET A 523 15.47 20.05 -13.03
N ASN A 524 16.22 18.97 -12.78
CA ASN A 524 15.83 17.98 -11.77
C ASN A 524 15.85 18.56 -10.35
N LEU A 525 16.82 19.44 -10.03
CA LEU A 525 16.88 20.10 -8.73
C LEU A 525 15.66 21.01 -8.51
N ARG A 526 15.32 21.89 -9.47
CA ARG A 526 14.13 22.75 -9.39
C ARG A 526 12.83 21.95 -9.31
N HIS A 527 12.61 21.00 -10.22
CA HIS A 527 11.40 20.18 -10.21
C HIS A 527 11.25 19.34 -8.94
N SER A 528 12.34 18.93 -8.31
CA SER A 528 12.28 18.25 -7.00
C SER A 528 12.00 19.22 -5.86
N ALA A 529 12.59 20.43 -5.86
CA ALA A 529 12.31 21.48 -4.88
C ALA A 529 10.84 21.94 -4.89
N GLU A 530 10.25 22.00 -6.09
CA GLU A 530 8.85 22.38 -6.31
C GLU A 530 7.85 21.22 -6.12
N GLY A 531 8.31 20.00 -5.82
CA GLY A 531 7.44 18.82 -5.71
C GLY A 531 6.76 18.40 -7.03
N LYS A 532 7.33 18.80 -8.18
CA LYS A 532 6.81 18.49 -9.53
C LYS A 532 7.48 17.29 -10.19
N LYS A 533 8.65 16.87 -9.72
CA LYS A 533 9.39 15.74 -10.28
C LYS A 533 8.70 14.42 -9.92
N MET A 534 7.91 13.89 -10.85
CA MET A 534 7.30 12.56 -10.71
C MET A 534 8.36 11.45 -10.68
N SER A 535 8.03 10.36 -9.99
CA SER A 535 8.88 9.18 -9.78
C SER A 535 7.99 7.93 -9.76
N THR A 536 8.50 6.84 -9.18
CA THR A 536 7.81 5.58 -8.94
C THR A 536 6.38 5.73 -8.41
N ALA A 537 5.51 4.79 -8.80
CA ALA A 537 4.10 4.72 -8.45
C ALA A 537 3.24 5.94 -8.87
N SER A 538 3.72 6.78 -9.78
CA SER A 538 3.06 8.05 -10.17
C SER A 538 2.95 9.05 -9.02
N GLN A 539 3.96 9.09 -8.13
CA GLN A 539 4.03 10.07 -7.05
C GLN A 539 5.14 11.10 -7.27
N PRO A 540 4.98 12.35 -6.79
CA PRO A 540 6.08 13.29 -6.64
C PRO A 540 7.23 12.70 -5.81
N LYS A 541 8.47 12.98 -6.21
CA LYS A 541 9.64 12.55 -5.45
C LYS A 541 9.78 13.43 -4.18
N PRO A 542 9.92 12.86 -2.97
CA PRO A 542 10.10 13.64 -1.75
C PRO A 542 11.31 14.57 -1.84
N VAL A 543 11.16 15.80 -1.37
CA VAL A 543 12.23 16.82 -1.47
C VAL A 543 13.44 16.44 -0.59
N GLU A 544 13.22 15.57 0.38
CA GLU A 544 14.21 14.99 1.30
C GLU A 544 15.22 14.11 0.57
N VAL A 545 14.84 13.49 -0.56
CA VAL A 545 15.71 12.62 -1.38
C VAL A 545 16.23 13.31 -2.65
N GLN A 546 15.98 14.61 -2.82
CA GLN A 546 16.44 15.45 -3.94
C GLN A 546 17.94 15.25 -4.23
N TYR A 547 18.80 15.59 -3.26
CA TYR A 547 20.24 15.54 -3.43
C TYR A 547 20.79 14.11 -3.50
N LYS A 548 20.16 13.15 -2.81
CA LYS A 548 20.54 11.73 -2.89
C LYS A 548 20.26 11.16 -4.29
N SER A 549 19.12 11.53 -4.88
CA SER A 549 18.74 11.14 -6.25
C SER A 549 19.71 11.71 -7.29
N GLU A 550 20.02 13.01 -7.20
CA GLU A 550 20.96 13.65 -8.13
C GLU A 550 22.41 13.17 -7.94
N PHE A 551 22.81 12.77 -6.72
CA PHE A 551 24.10 12.11 -6.50
C PHE A 551 24.15 10.72 -7.16
N TYR A 552 23.08 9.91 -7.05
CA TYR A 552 23.01 8.62 -7.73
C TYR A 552 23.03 8.78 -9.26
N ARG A 553 22.19 9.66 -9.82
CA ARG A 553 22.20 9.95 -11.27
C ARG A 553 23.55 10.48 -11.73
N GLY A 554 24.14 11.41 -10.98
CA GLY A 554 25.45 11.97 -11.25
C GLY A 554 26.57 10.93 -11.15
N PHE A 555 26.47 9.95 -10.23
CA PHE A 555 27.36 8.79 -10.17
C PHE A 555 27.25 7.95 -11.44
N VAL A 556 26.04 7.56 -11.86
CA VAL A 556 25.87 6.72 -13.06
C VAL A 556 26.37 7.44 -14.32
N HIS A 557 26.14 8.76 -14.44
CA HIS A 557 26.69 9.59 -15.51
C HIS A 557 28.22 9.81 -15.45
N THR A 558 28.87 9.58 -14.30
CA THR A 558 30.30 9.87 -14.06
C THR A 558 31.18 8.62 -14.06
N ALA A 559 30.68 7.54 -13.45
CA ALA A 559 31.33 6.23 -13.39
C ALA A 559 30.86 5.29 -14.52
N GLY A 560 29.60 5.41 -14.96
CA GLY A 560 28.97 4.57 -15.97
C GLY A 560 27.98 3.56 -15.40
N GLN A 561 26.92 3.25 -16.16
CA GLN A 561 25.96 2.19 -15.83
C GLN A 561 26.67 0.84 -15.64
N GLY A 562 26.35 0.13 -14.57
CA GLY A 562 26.96 -1.15 -14.19
C GLY A 562 28.11 -1.05 -13.19
N VAL A 563 28.60 0.16 -12.83
CA VAL A 563 29.59 0.28 -11.74
C VAL A 563 28.90 0.11 -10.38
N PRO A 564 29.35 -0.82 -9.50
CA PRO A 564 28.68 -1.07 -8.22
C PRO A 564 28.70 0.13 -7.26
N ILE A 565 27.50 0.51 -6.82
CA ILE A 565 27.23 1.45 -5.72
C ILE A 565 26.04 0.91 -4.92
N SER A 566 26.18 0.88 -3.59
CA SER A 566 25.12 0.47 -2.66
C SER A 566 24.53 1.71 -2.01
N SER A 567 23.24 1.98 -2.21
CA SER A 567 22.51 2.98 -1.42
C SER A 567 22.18 2.45 -0.03
N GLU A 568 22.22 3.29 0.99
CA GLU A 568 21.73 2.99 2.35
C GLU A 568 22.39 1.73 2.95
N TRP A 569 23.70 1.60 2.76
CA TRP A 569 24.47 0.39 3.07
C TRP A 569 24.74 0.22 4.57
N SER A 570 24.56 -1.00 5.08
CA SER A 570 24.98 -1.42 6.42
C SER A 570 25.74 -2.75 6.41
N ARG A 571 26.11 -3.17 7.63
CA ARG A 571 26.52 -4.53 8.02
C ARG A 571 26.06 -4.91 9.44
N THR A 572 25.28 -4.04 10.09
CA THR A 572 24.95 -4.09 11.53
C THR A 572 23.55 -3.52 11.73
N LYS A 573 23.03 -3.51 12.96
CA LYS A 573 21.77 -2.80 13.26
C LYS A 573 21.97 -1.29 13.30
N ASP A 574 23.10 -0.87 13.85
CA ASP A 574 23.36 0.54 14.13
C ASP A 574 23.89 1.35 12.94
N GLY A 575 23.00 1.63 11.98
CA GLY A 575 23.16 2.73 11.01
C GLY A 575 23.50 2.31 9.59
N ARG A 576 23.26 3.24 8.65
CA ARG A 576 23.40 3.07 7.20
C ARG A 576 23.99 4.32 6.58
N VAL A 577 25.05 4.17 5.79
CA VAL A 577 25.62 5.29 5.01
C VAL A 577 24.87 5.44 3.69
N ASP A 578 24.61 6.70 3.28
CA ASP A 578 23.78 6.98 2.11
C ASP A 578 24.26 6.31 0.83
N PHE A 579 25.58 6.31 0.60
CA PHE A 579 26.20 5.54 -0.48
C PHE A 579 27.51 4.87 -0.07
N TYR A 580 27.73 3.65 -0.56
CA TYR A 580 28.98 2.90 -0.43
C TYR A 580 29.43 2.35 -1.80
N ILE A 581 30.72 2.46 -2.11
CA ILE A 581 31.34 1.98 -3.35
C ILE A 581 32.24 0.78 -3.02
N PRO A 582 31.82 -0.47 -3.29
CA PRO A 582 32.49 -1.67 -2.77
C PRO A 582 33.94 -1.85 -3.21
N GLU A 583 34.27 -1.56 -4.47
CA GLU A 583 35.60 -1.81 -5.03
C GLU A 583 36.70 -1.02 -4.31
N LYS A 584 36.47 0.28 -4.08
CA LYS A 584 37.41 1.17 -3.41
C LYS A 584 37.22 1.21 -1.88
N LYS A 585 36.12 0.63 -1.37
CA LYS A 585 35.66 0.75 0.02
C LYS A 585 35.45 2.21 0.43
N TRP A 586 34.72 2.97 -0.38
CA TRP A 586 34.43 4.39 -0.12
C TRP A 586 33.01 4.59 0.40
N ALA A 587 32.82 5.51 1.34
CA ALA A 587 31.54 5.82 1.97
C ALA A 587 31.20 7.31 1.83
N ILE A 588 29.94 7.64 1.48
CA ILE A 588 29.47 9.01 1.25
C ILE A 588 28.16 9.23 2.01
N GLU A 589 28.14 10.20 2.92
CA GLU A 589 26.94 10.67 3.61
C GLU A 589 26.48 12.00 2.99
N LEU A 590 25.19 12.18 2.73
CA LEU A 590 24.62 13.37 2.09
C LEU A 590 23.62 14.07 3.01
N LEU A 591 23.92 15.32 3.34
CA LEU A 591 23.09 16.16 4.19
C LEU A 591 22.32 17.20 3.36
N ARG A 592 21.25 17.73 3.96
CA ARG A 592 20.39 18.74 3.36
C ARG A 592 20.31 19.95 4.29
N ASN A 593 20.55 21.14 3.76
CA ASN A 593 20.34 22.43 4.43
C ASN A 593 20.96 22.52 5.84
N HIS A 594 22.17 22.00 6.03
CA HIS A 594 22.91 22.01 7.30
C HIS A 594 22.22 21.24 8.46
N ILE A 595 21.20 20.41 8.18
CA ILE A 595 20.49 19.65 9.20
C ILE A 595 21.45 18.63 9.83
N LYS A 596 21.57 18.68 11.17
CA LYS A 596 22.27 17.68 12.00
C LYS A 596 23.76 17.43 11.64
N VAL A 597 24.46 18.40 11.03
CA VAL A 597 25.89 18.24 10.59
C VAL A 597 26.79 17.60 11.65
N GLU A 598 26.72 18.06 12.91
CA GLU A 598 27.57 17.53 13.99
C GLU A 598 27.21 16.09 14.39
N GLU A 599 25.93 15.71 14.29
CA GLU A 599 25.49 14.32 14.52
C GLU A 599 26.09 13.40 13.46
N HIS A 600 26.03 13.77 12.18
CA HIS A 600 26.59 12.97 11.09
C HIS A 600 28.13 12.90 11.15
N ILE A 601 28.81 14.00 11.52
CA ILE A 601 30.26 13.96 11.83
C ILE A 601 30.54 12.96 12.95
N SER A 602 29.76 13.01 14.04
CA SER A 602 29.99 12.15 15.21
C SER A 602 29.86 10.65 14.90
N ARG A 603 29.07 10.26 13.88
CA ARG A 603 28.94 8.87 13.43
C ARG A 603 30.28 8.25 12.99
N PHE A 604 31.21 9.04 12.44
CA PHE A 604 32.55 8.57 12.04
C PHE A 604 33.62 8.71 13.13
N LYS A 605 33.37 9.51 14.19
CA LYS A 605 34.29 9.69 15.33
C LYS A 605 34.25 8.51 16.30
N GLU A 606 35.19 8.44 17.22
CA GLU A 606 35.24 7.36 18.22
C GLU A 606 33.96 7.34 19.09
N GLY A 607 33.39 6.15 19.29
CA GLY A 607 32.05 5.95 19.84
C GLY A 607 30.90 6.08 18.84
N GLY A 608 31.16 6.57 17.62
CA GLY A 608 30.18 6.74 16.55
C GLY A 608 29.83 5.46 15.79
N LYS A 609 28.62 5.42 15.22
CA LYS A 609 28.02 4.27 14.52
C LYS A 609 28.89 3.66 13.41
N TYR A 610 29.56 4.47 12.60
CA TYR A 610 30.37 4.01 11.45
C TYR A 610 31.85 3.81 11.81
N HIS A 611 32.27 4.18 13.03
CA HIS A 611 33.65 4.10 13.47
C HIS A 611 34.23 2.66 13.54
N PRO A 612 33.47 1.61 13.90
CA PRO A 612 33.93 0.22 13.76
C PRO A 612 34.34 -0.11 12.32
N TRP A 613 33.57 0.34 11.33
CA TRP A 613 33.85 0.10 9.90
C TRP A 613 35.16 0.73 9.44
N LEU A 614 35.59 1.83 10.07
CA LEU A 614 36.91 2.44 9.86
C LEU A 614 38.02 1.63 10.52
N LYS A 615 37.86 1.23 11.79
CA LYS A 615 38.83 0.40 12.54
C LYS A 615 39.06 -0.96 11.85
N GLU A 616 38.02 -1.57 11.32
CA GLU A 616 38.06 -2.84 10.58
C GLU A 616 38.49 -2.69 9.10
N LYS A 617 38.81 -1.48 8.63
CA LYS A 617 39.19 -1.19 7.23
C LYS A 617 38.13 -1.69 6.22
N MET A 618 36.85 -1.65 6.62
CA MET A 618 35.68 -1.88 5.78
C MET A 618 35.35 -0.64 4.96
N VAL A 619 35.53 0.53 5.55
CA VAL A 619 35.59 1.82 4.87
C VAL A 619 37.04 2.27 4.88
N LYS A 620 37.63 2.48 3.70
CA LYS A 620 39.01 2.97 3.51
C LYS A 620 39.07 4.49 3.43
N ASP A 621 38.04 5.12 2.88
CA ASP A 621 37.94 6.57 2.75
C ASP A 621 36.46 6.98 2.81
N TRP A 622 36.19 8.18 3.34
CA TRP A 622 34.82 8.67 3.51
C TRP A 622 34.71 10.19 3.42
N ILE A 623 33.53 10.67 3.05
CA ILE A 623 33.22 12.10 2.93
C ILE A 623 31.78 12.38 3.39
N ILE A 624 31.56 13.57 3.94
CA ILE A 624 30.22 14.13 4.18
C ILE A 624 30.05 15.30 3.23
N ILE A 625 28.95 15.33 2.47
CA ILE A 625 28.61 16.45 1.57
C ILE A 625 27.27 17.03 2.02
N ASP A 626 27.32 18.26 2.51
CA ASP A 626 26.15 19.01 2.96
C ASP A 626 25.63 19.91 1.84
N CYS A 627 24.52 19.51 1.24
CA CYS A 627 23.90 20.16 0.10
C CYS A 627 22.84 21.18 0.56
N ALA A 628 23.01 22.44 0.18
CA ALA A 628 22.15 23.55 0.62
C ALA A 628 21.99 24.61 -0.46
N THR A 629 21.04 25.53 -0.30
CA THR A 629 20.92 26.76 -1.12
C THR A 629 21.56 27.99 -0.47
N SER A 630 22.18 27.83 0.69
CA SER A 630 22.92 28.86 1.43
C SER A 630 24.22 28.31 2.04
N LEU A 631 25.13 29.21 2.43
CA LEU A 631 26.36 28.86 3.15
C LEU A 631 26.07 28.65 4.65
N PRO A 632 26.69 27.68 5.34
CA PRO A 632 26.45 27.47 6.76
C PRO A 632 26.87 28.66 7.63
N ILE A 633 26.13 28.88 8.70
CA ILE A 633 26.43 29.94 9.69
C ILE A 633 27.69 29.60 10.50
N LYS A 634 27.95 28.32 10.77
CA LYS A 634 29.07 27.81 11.58
C LYS A 634 30.17 27.16 10.73
N GLU A 635 31.41 27.17 11.21
CA GLU A 635 32.53 26.36 10.70
C GLU A 635 32.68 25.06 11.51
N TYR A 636 33.18 24.01 10.86
CA TYR A 636 33.30 22.67 11.45
C TYR A 636 34.76 22.19 11.50
N SER A 637 35.09 21.33 12.46
CA SER A 637 36.45 20.79 12.64
C SER A 637 36.75 19.52 11.81
N GLU A 638 35.78 19.03 11.04
CA GLU A 638 35.94 17.82 10.22
C GLU A 638 36.44 18.16 8.81
N SER A 639 37.69 17.83 8.50
CA SER A 639 38.29 18.09 7.19
C SER A 639 37.69 17.27 6.04
N ARG A 640 36.90 16.24 6.36
CA ARG A 640 36.14 15.40 5.41
C ARG A 640 34.70 15.91 5.15
N LEU A 641 34.35 17.10 5.64
CA LEU A 641 33.09 17.78 5.33
C LEU A 641 33.29 18.80 4.19
N TRP A 642 32.41 18.71 3.19
CA TRP A 642 32.20 19.76 2.18
C TRP A 642 30.79 20.33 2.26
N HIS A 643 30.65 21.61 1.92
CA HIS A 643 29.35 22.25 1.72
C HIS A 643 29.16 22.52 0.23
N ALA A 644 28.16 21.87 -0.37
CA ALA A 644 27.77 22.04 -1.77
C ALA A 644 26.60 23.04 -1.83
N VAL A 645 26.92 24.31 -2.08
CA VAL A 645 25.96 25.40 -2.07
C VAL A 645 25.47 25.68 -3.48
N PHE A 646 24.19 25.46 -3.72
CA PHE A 646 23.52 25.69 -4.99
C PHE A 646 22.88 27.08 -5.00
N VAL A 647 23.54 28.04 -5.65
CA VAL A 647 23.11 29.44 -5.72
C VAL A 647 22.47 29.76 -7.07
N ASN A 648 21.96 30.98 -7.22
CA ASN A 648 21.40 31.48 -8.49
C ASN A 648 20.34 30.54 -9.09
N ASP A 649 19.37 30.14 -8.26
CA ASP A 649 18.32 29.17 -8.61
C ASP A 649 18.90 27.87 -9.21
N TYR A 650 19.75 27.21 -8.44
CA TYR A 650 20.51 26.00 -8.79
C TYR A 650 21.44 26.09 -10.02
N SER A 651 21.56 27.24 -10.69
CA SER A 651 22.37 27.38 -11.92
C SER A 651 23.89 27.45 -11.67
N GLU A 652 24.32 27.64 -10.43
CA GLU A 652 25.72 27.64 -10.02
C GLU A 652 25.90 26.79 -8.76
N LEU A 653 26.91 25.93 -8.78
CA LEU A 653 27.37 25.16 -7.62
C LEU A 653 28.68 25.78 -7.11
N GLN A 654 28.66 26.22 -5.86
CA GLN A 654 29.81 26.69 -5.11
C GLN A 654 30.15 25.64 -4.04
N LEU A 655 31.33 25.01 -4.15
CA LEU A 655 31.78 23.96 -3.26
C LEU A 655 32.81 24.52 -2.28
N TYR A 656 32.53 24.39 -0.98
CA TYR A 656 33.36 24.90 0.11
C TYR A 656 33.88 23.77 1.00
N ASN A 657 35.04 23.98 1.64
CA ASN A 657 35.51 23.10 2.71
C ASN A 657 34.80 23.43 4.05
N HIS A 658 35.07 22.62 5.07
CA HIS A 658 34.60 22.80 6.46
C HIS A 658 34.93 24.14 7.14
N GLN A 659 35.90 24.90 6.62
CA GLN A 659 36.28 26.27 7.04
C GLN A 659 35.67 27.35 6.12
N LYS A 660 34.68 27.00 5.28
CA LYS A 660 34.04 27.87 4.29
C LYS A 660 35.00 28.51 3.28
N VAL A 661 36.17 27.91 3.05
CA VAL A 661 37.07 28.29 1.96
C VAL A 661 36.53 27.71 0.66
N LEU A 662 36.31 28.57 -0.34
CA LEU A 662 35.81 28.16 -1.65
C LEU A 662 36.84 27.26 -2.34
N MET A 663 36.46 26.01 -2.62
CA MET A 663 37.30 25.03 -3.30
C MET A 663 37.13 25.05 -4.82
N MET A 664 35.93 25.43 -5.29
CA MET A 664 35.58 25.65 -6.70
C MET A 664 34.18 26.26 -6.81
N SER A 665 33.95 27.08 -7.83
CA SER A 665 32.60 27.37 -8.37
C SER A 665 32.50 26.79 -9.78
N MET A 666 31.29 26.40 -10.19
CA MET A 666 30.95 26.03 -11.56
C MET A 666 29.51 26.42 -11.89
N HIS A 667 29.26 26.82 -13.14
CA HIS A 667 27.90 26.75 -13.68
C HIS A 667 27.54 25.29 -13.98
N LEU A 668 26.38 24.86 -13.47
CA LEU A 668 25.78 23.60 -13.86
C LEU A 668 25.19 23.73 -15.27
N ARG A 669 24.85 22.59 -15.89
CA ARG A 669 24.14 22.55 -17.18
C ARG A 669 22.70 22.11 -16.91
N GLY A 670 21.78 22.54 -17.77
CA GLY A 670 20.37 22.15 -17.72
C GLY A 670 20.21 20.65 -17.82
#